data_AF-A0A2H6FYD8-F1
#
_entry.id   AF-A0A2H6FYD8-F1
#
_cell.length_a   1.000
_cell.length_b   1.000
_cell.length_c   1.000
_cell.angle_alpha   90.00
_cell.angle_beta   90.00
_cell.angle_gamma   90.00
#
_symmetry.space_group_name_H-M   'P 1'
#
loop_
_entity.id
_entity.type
_entity.pdbx_description
1 polymer ?
#
loop_
_entity_poly.entity_id
_entity_poly.type
_entity_poly.pdbx_seq_one_letter_code
_entity_poly.pdbx_strand_id
1 'polypeptide(L)'
;MSDEDRRHFKRYESRSECEVKVGSETYRGRVLDYSDGLGAVFENAPKLTVGTQADVKVFDPEIQFRGEVAWVNKTDDELRVGFKRLDSLQGSLKSFALADVLIGLQRSTKTGVLRVASGSVIKEVFIRNGDMIFASSNYKEDGFGELLVRQKRISQEEFDKARGLSEESGSKLGKVLVELGCLKPKEVFVAVQHQIEEIILSLFAMETGKFRFHEGSLSSDDLITLRISAANIICNGIKNVNNILHIKKVIPPLTAVLDLSPSPMNIFQDVKLDGSDKAILSCIDGKRSLKTVLSLSLLPEPDTLKTICALLSIGMIAVRKEERAPAELKIEDVEEIIKEPAEEITPEFLNKVEDILKKLWSIGYYGILGTEKNASAEEISKAYYSKSKEFHPDRHFALPSDDQDDLKGKLTAIFSYITEAHEHLSDPGRKAEYDRTLLPEAVEIEEAAKEKAAKLAEEEAAKEKAAKLAEEEAAKEKAAKLAEEEAAKEKAAKLAEEEAAKEKAAKLAEEEAAKEKAAKLAEEEAAKEKAAKLAEEEAAKELLASLKPEKPTSKSPSEMFMLYKTQFDNNEDKTWETFNTTMASARIENGKYYIENKSERGKYVTLNAYDFPLDRKFIVEVAMKTVRASGNHSYGYVMGAKDAGNNYTFQISSNGLYFIKRYYKGVPQELASGKIKDMVFQKNSFNTLKLEKQGTTMRFYLNDNYLGEVSDLSPLGKRMGFIVEGKSEVAVDYTRTQMWSK
;
A
#
# COMPACT_ATOMS: atom_id res chain seq x y z
N MET A 1 10.49 -8.66 4.70
CA MET A 1 10.56 -7.40 3.91
C MET A 1 9.16 -7.09 3.41
N SER A 2 8.77 -5.83 3.18
CA SER A 2 7.39 -5.54 2.75
C SER A 2 7.10 -6.09 1.34
N ASP A 3 5.86 -6.49 1.04
CA ASP A 3 5.55 -7.21 -0.21
C ASP A 3 5.86 -6.44 -1.51
N GLU A 4 5.87 -5.10 -1.51
CA GLU A 4 6.33 -4.32 -2.68
C GLU A 4 7.82 -4.52 -3.03
N ASP A 5 8.60 -5.13 -2.13
CA ASP A 5 10.00 -5.52 -2.33
C ASP A 5 10.14 -7.00 -2.77
N ARG A 6 9.05 -7.80 -2.79
CA ARG A 6 9.04 -9.18 -3.31
C ARG A 6 9.04 -9.17 -4.84
N ARG A 7 10.22 -8.92 -5.40
CA ARG A 7 10.46 -8.80 -6.86
C ARG A 7 10.14 -10.12 -7.58
N HIS A 8 9.01 -10.15 -8.28
CA HIS A 8 8.60 -11.30 -9.10
C HIS A 8 9.58 -11.59 -10.25
N PHE A 9 10.21 -10.54 -10.80
CA PHE A 9 11.18 -10.64 -11.90
C PHE A 9 12.62 -10.65 -11.39
N LYS A 10 13.45 -11.49 -12.00
CA LYS A 10 14.90 -11.58 -11.78
C LYS A 10 15.59 -10.27 -12.19
N ARG A 11 16.63 -9.90 -11.45
CA ARG A 11 17.53 -8.79 -11.78
C ARG A 11 18.67 -9.29 -12.66
N TYR A 12 18.97 -8.57 -13.72
CA TYR A 12 20.18 -8.74 -14.52
C TYR A 12 21.14 -7.60 -14.22
N GLU A 13 22.38 -7.92 -13.84
CA GLU A 13 23.41 -6.90 -13.67
C GLU A 13 23.82 -6.31 -15.03
N SER A 14 24.03 -4.98 -15.07
CA SER A 14 24.65 -4.28 -16.19
C SER A 14 25.35 -3.04 -15.67
N ARG A 15 26.50 -2.68 -16.25
CA ARG A 15 27.26 -1.46 -15.91
C ARG A 15 27.22 -0.41 -17.02
N SER A 16 26.35 -0.60 -18.02
CA SER A 16 26.22 0.28 -19.18
C SER A 16 25.66 1.65 -18.82
N GLU A 17 25.78 2.60 -19.74
CA GLU A 17 25.16 3.92 -19.59
C GLU A 17 23.63 3.88 -19.76
N CYS A 18 22.97 4.83 -19.09
CA CYS A 18 21.57 5.16 -19.27
C CYS A 18 21.37 6.69 -19.33
N GLU A 19 20.34 7.11 -20.06
CA GLU A 19 19.79 8.47 -20.07
C GLU A 19 18.43 8.45 -19.40
N VAL A 20 18.21 9.38 -18.46
CA VAL A 20 16.95 9.56 -17.74
C VAL A 20 16.48 10.99 -17.93
N LYS A 21 15.31 11.18 -18.54
CA LYS A 21 14.78 12.49 -18.88
C LYS A 21 13.62 12.89 -17.97
N VAL A 22 13.74 14.07 -17.35
CA VAL A 22 12.74 14.67 -16.46
C VAL A 22 12.33 16.03 -17.03
N GLY A 23 11.22 16.04 -17.76
CA GLY A 23 10.73 17.24 -18.45
C GLY A 23 11.69 17.71 -19.56
N SER A 24 12.43 18.80 -19.30
CA SER A 24 13.44 19.36 -20.21
C SER A 24 14.87 18.91 -19.89
N GLU A 25 15.13 18.32 -18.72
CA GLU A 25 16.47 17.90 -18.30
C GLU A 25 16.72 16.42 -18.61
N THR A 26 17.96 16.10 -18.99
CA THR A 26 18.43 14.72 -19.19
C THR A 26 19.63 14.48 -18.29
N TYR A 27 19.54 13.49 -17.40
CA TYR A 27 20.64 13.01 -16.59
C TYR A 27 21.26 11.77 -17.24
N ARG A 28 22.58 11.66 -17.20
CA ARG A 28 23.32 10.44 -17.56
C ARG A 28 23.76 9.71 -16.30
N GLY A 29 23.64 8.39 -16.32
CA GLY A 29 23.97 7.55 -15.20
C GLY A 29 24.45 6.16 -15.61
N ARG A 30 25.05 5.47 -14.67
CA ARG A 30 25.55 4.09 -14.80
C ARG A 30 24.46 3.14 -14.31
N VAL A 31 24.08 2.15 -15.11
CA VAL A 31 23.21 1.07 -14.64
C VAL A 31 23.94 0.26 -13.56
N LEU A 32 23.16 -0.31 -12.64
CA LEU A 32 23.58 -1.40 -11.74
C LEU A 32 22.93 -2.71 -12.20
N ASP A 33 21.61 -2.64 -12.43
CA ASP A 33 20.79 -3.78 -12.81
C ASP A 33 19.45 -3.36 -13.42
N TYR A 34 18.79 -4.29 -14.11
CA TYR A 34 17.45 -4.11 -14.69
C TYR A 34 16.55 -5.34 -14.48
N SER A 35 15.24 -5.09 -14.47
CA SER A 35 14.17 -6.10 -14.46
C SER A 35 12.88 -5.47 -15.01
N ASP A 36 11.76 -5.50 -14.29
CA ASP A 36 10.57 -4.67 -14.58
C ASP A 36 10.74 -3.22 -14.04
N GLY A 37 11.94 -2.67 -14.26
CA GLY A 37 12.46 -1.47 -13.65
C GLY A 37 13.97 -1.38 -13.82
N LEU A 38 14.60 -0.36 -13.22
CA LEU A 38 16.04 -0.09 -13.34
C LEU A 38 16.64 0.34 -12.00
N GLY A 39 17.77 -0.25 -11.60
CA GLY A 39 18.68 0.33 -10.61
C GLY A 39 19.82 1.05 -11.33
N ALA A 40 20.02 2.34 -11.03
CA ALA A 40 21.06 3.15 -11.66
C ALA A 40 21.71 4.16 -10.68
N VAL A 41 22.83 4.75 -11.08
CA VAL A 41 23.62 5.70 -10.30
C VAL A 41 23.98 6.93 -11.13
N PHE A 42 23.87 8.10 -10.52
CA PHE A 42 24.09 9.41 -11.13
C PHE A 42 25.04 10.23 -10.25
N GLU A 43 25.97 10.96 -10.86
CA GLU A 43 26.90 11.83 -10.12
C GLU A 43 26.17 13.10 -9.62
N ASN A 44 25.32 13.69 -10.44
CA ASN A 44 24.52 14.86 -10.08
C ASN A 44 23.16 14.89 -10.82
N ALA A 45 22.08 14.59 -10.10
CA ALA A 45 20.72 14.54 -10.66
C ALA A 45 19.65 14.97 -9.64
N PRO A 46 19.60 16.26 -9.24
CA PRO A 46 18.87 16.73 -8.06
C PRO A 46 17.34 16.62 -8.15
N LYS A 47 16.77 16.42 -9.35
CA LYS A 47 15.31 16.20 -9.54
C LYS A 47 14.90 14.73 -9.49
N LEU A 48 15.85 13.79 -9.38
CA LEU A 48 15.56 12.37 -9.16
C LEU A 48 15.25 12.10 -7.68
N THR A 49 14.13 12.66 -7.22
CA THR A 49 13.50 12.41 -5.92
C THR A 49 12.42 11.34 -6.02
N VAL A 50 12.04 10.71 -4.90
CA VAL A 50 10.95 9.70 -4.88
C VAL A 50 9.65 10.30 -5.42
N GLY A 51 8.97 9.55 -6.29
CA GLY A 51 7.77 10.00 -7.02
C GLY A 51 8.05 10.80 -8.30
N THR A 52 9.31 11.15 -8.62
CA THR A 52 9.64 11.77 -9.91
C THR A 52 9.40 10.78 -11.05
N GLN A 53 8.56 11.15 -12.00
CA GLN A 53 8.39 10.40 -13.25
C GLN A 53 9.42 10.83 -14.30
N ALA A 54 9.95 9.86 -15.03
CA ALA A 54 11.00 10.07 -16.03
C ALA A 54 10.88 9.10 -17.21
N ASP A 55 11.32 9.54 -18.40
CA ASP A 55 11.57 8.64 -19.52
C ASP A 55 12.97 8.04 -19.34
N VAL A 56 13.05 6.71 -19.21
CA VAL A 56 14.28 5.97 -18.94
C VAL A 56 14.72 5.23 -20.21
N LYS A 57 16.00 5.37 -20.57
CA LYS A 57 16.63 4.70 -21.71
C LYS A 57 17.98 4.11 -21.30
N VAL A 58 18.17 2.81 -21.53
CA VAL A 58 19.46 2.11 -21.41
C VAL A 58 19.97 1.80 -22.82
N PHE A 59 21.29 1.93 -23.03
CA PHE A 59 21.90 1.70 -24.35
C PHE A 59 22.25 0.23 -24.60
N ASP A 60 22.83 -0.47 -23.62
CA ASP A 60 23.01 -1.93 -23.67
C ASP A 60 22.64 -2.58 -22.33
N PRO A 61 21.54 -3.35 -22.25
CA PRO A 61 20.60 -3.64 -23.34
C PRO A 61 19.77 -2.43 -23.80
N GLU A 62 19.27 -2.48 -25.04
CA GLU A 62 18.28 -1.55 -25.58
C GLU A 62 16.94 -1.63 -24.80
N ILE A 63 16.83 -0.90 -23.69
CA ILE A 63 15.63 -0.81 -22.87
C ILE A 63 15.13 0.63 -22.88
N GLN A 64 13.83 0.82 -23.14
CA GLN A 64 13.16 2.10 -23.00
C GLN A 64 11.79 1.92 -22.33
N PHE A 65 11.50 2.73 -21.31
CA PHE A 65 10.23 2.77 -20.61
C PHE A 65 10.04 4.10 -19.88
N ARG A 66 8.80 4.51 -19.65
CA ARG A 66 8.47 5.53 -18.67
C ARG A 66 8.42 4.90 -17.28
N GLY A 67 9.15 5.49 -16.34
CA GLY A 67 9.28 5.01 -14.97
C GLY A 67 8.99 6.09 -13.94
N GLU A 68 8.92 5.66 -12.68
CA GLU A 68 8.82 6.51 -11.51
C GLU A 68 9.90 6.13 -10.50
N VAL A 69 10.56 7.12 -9.90
CA VAL A 69 11.58 6.90 -8.87
C VAL A 69 10.91 6.34 -7.61
N ALA A 70 11.13 5.05 -7.35
CA ALA A 70 10.58 4.33 -6.20
C ALA A 70 11.42 4.52 -4.93
N TRP A 71 12.74 4.65 -5.07
CA TRP A 71 13.65 4.95 -3.97
C TRP A 71 14.87 5.73 -4.45
N VAL A 72 15.47 6.46 -3.52
CA VAL A 72 16.72 7.22 -3.71
C VAL A 72 17.59 6.98 -2.49
N ASN A 73 18.88 6.73 -2.70
CA ASN A 73 19.87 6.66 -1.65
C ASN A 73 21.08 7.51 -2.07
N LYS A 74 21.40 8.54 -1.28
CA LYS A 74 22.55 9.41 -1.54
C LYS A 74 23.73 8.95 -0.69
N THR A 75 24.75 8.44 -1.36
CA THR A 75 26.12 8.34 -0.83
C THR A 75 26.90 9.63 -1.15
N ASP A 76 28.02 9.87 -0.47
CA ASP A 76 28.71 11.17 -0.53
C ASP A 76 29.13 11.58 -1.96
N ASP A 77 29.60 10.63 -2.77
CA ASP A 77 30.04 10.84 -4.17
C ASP A 77 29.00 10.39 -5.24
N GLU A 78 27.94 9.66 -4.88
CA GLU A 78 27.03 9.00 -5.83
C GLU A 78 25.55 9.05 -5.39
N LEU A 79 24.64 9.42 -6.30
CA LEU A 79 23.19 9.32 -6.11
C LEU A 79 22.66 8.02 -6.73
N ARG A 80 22.22 7.06 -5.89
CA ARG A 80 21.65 5.78 -6.33
C ARG A 80 20.13 5.89 -6.41
N VAL A 81 19.54 5.45 -7.52
CA VAL A 81 18.14 5.66 -7.85
C VAL A 81 17.52 4.37 -8.37
N GLY A 82 16.37 3.98 -7.82
CA GLY A 82 15.56 2.87 -8.30
C GLY A 82 14.32 3.35 -9.03
N PHE A 83 14.14 2.92 -10.28
CA PHE A 83 12.96 3.21 -11.10
C PHE A 83 12.02 2.00 -11.16
N LYS A 84 10.78 2.19 -10.74
CA LYS A 84 9.65 1.28 -11.04
C LYS A 84 9.12 1.61 -12.43
N ARG A 85 8.76 0.61 -13.23
CA ARG A 85 8.11 0.83 -14.54
C ARG A 85 6.66 1.29 -14.36
N LEU A 86 6.21 2.25 -15.18
CA LEU A 86 4.81 2.67 -15.27
C LEU A 86 4.09 2.10 -16.50
N ASP A 87 4.83 1.89 -17.60
CA ASP A 87 4.31 1.26 -18.82
C ASP A 87 4.22 -0.27 -18.70
N SER A 88 3.61 -0.92 -19.70
CA SER A 88 3.76 -2.35 -19.99
C SER A 88 5.21 -2.85 -19.87
N LEU A 89 5.40 -4.01 -19.24
CA LEU A 89 6.64 -4.78 -19.33
C LEU A 89 6.97 -5.04 -20.81
N GLN A 90 8.16 -4.62 -21.24
CA GLN A 90 8.65 -4.77 -22.61
C GLN A 90 10.18 -4.81 -22.66
N GLY A 91 10.73 -5.51 -23.66
CA GLY A 91 12.18 -5.67 -23.85
C GLY A 91 12.54 -6.49 -25.09
N SER A 92 13.75 -7.03 -25.08
CA SER A 92 14.31 -7.91 -26.13
C SER A 92 14.72 -9.26 -25.55
N LEU A 93 14.50 -10.35 -26.29
CA LEU A 93 14.92 -11.72 -25.92
C LEU A 93 16.45 -11.89 -25.87
N LYS A 94 17.21 -10.98 -26.49
CA LYS A 94 18.68 -10.90 -26.34
C LYS A 94 19.10 -10.53 -24.90
N SER A 95 18.22 -9.82 -24.20
CA SER A 95 18.48 -9.10 -22.95
C SER A 95 17.78 -9.74 -21.76
N PHE A 96 16.50 -10.09 -21.91
CA PHE A 96 15.72 -10.85 -20.93
C PHE A 96 15.61 -12.29 -21.41
N ALA A 97 15.85 -13.26 -20.52
CA ALA A 97 15.52 -14.64 -20.82
C ALA A 97 14.00 -14.83 -20.83
N LEU A 98 13.48 -15.59 -21.79
CA LEU A 98 12.06 -15.91 -21.84
C LEU A 98 11.58 -16.61 -20.56
N ALA A 99 12.38 -17.51 -20.00
CA ALA A 99 12.07 -18.19 -18.74
C ALA A 99 11.84 -17.22 -17.58
N ASP A 100 12.73 -16.23 -17.43
CA ASP A 100 12.67 -15.22 -16.38
C ASP A 100 11.48 -14.25 -16.57
N VAL A 101 11.02 -14.05 -17.82
CA VAL A 101 9.81 -13.28 -18.15
C VAL A 101 8.55 -14.09 -17.82
N LEU A 102 8.47 -15.36 -18.23
CA LEU A 102 7.31 -16.22 -17.99
C LEU A 102 7.10 -16.48 -16.49
N ILE A 103 8.16 -16.84 -15.75
CA ILE A 103 8.08 -17.10 -14.31
C ILE A 103 7.73 -15.81 -13.52
N GLY A 104 8.22 -14.65 -13.97
CA GLY A 104 7.90 -13.36 -13.35
C GLY A 104 6.46 -12.93 -13.61
N LEU A 105 5.93 -13.16 -14.82
CA LEU A 105 4.52 -12.93 -15.14
C LEU A 105 3.61 -13.86 -14.31
N GLN A 106 3.94 -15.15 -14.19
CA GLN A 106 3.21 -16.09 -13.35
C GLN A 106 3.12 -15.61 -11.89
N ARG A 107 4.27 -15.21 -11.32
CA ARG A 107 4.37 -14.74 -9.94
C ARG A 107 3.72 -13.38 -9.70
N SER A 108 3.62 -12.53 -10.73
CA SER A 108 2.97 -11.23 -10.63
C SER A 108 1.45 -11.30 -10.56
N THR A 109 0.84 -12.47 -10.81
CA THR A 109 -0.62 -12.68 -10.89
C THR A 109 -1.35 -11.78 -11.90
N LYS A 110 -0.64 -11.16 -12.84
CA LYS A 110 -1.23 -10.27 -13.84
C LYS A 110 -2.08 -11.02 -14.88
N THR A 111 -3.03 -10.30 -15.47
CA THR A 111 -3.89 -10.77 -16.58
C THR A 111 -3.64 -9.90 -17.82
N GLY A 112 -3.48 -10.53 -18.99
CA GLY A 112 -3.11 -9.85 -20.23
C GLY A 112 -2.48 -10.78 -21.27
N VAL A 113 -1.86 -10.18 -22.30
CA VAL A 113 -1.24 -10.92 -23.42
C VAL A 113 0.24 -10.59 -23.52
N LEU A 114 1.11 -11.61 -23.38
CA LEU A 114 2.53 -11.52 -23.70
C LEU A 114 2.71 -11.70 -25.21
N ARG A 115 2.98 -10.61 -25.92
CA ARG A 115 3.23 -10.59 -27.36
C ARG A 115 4.73 -10.62 -27.63
N VAL A 116 5.17 -11.56 -28.46
CA VAL A 116 6.56 -11.73 -28.90
C VAL A 116 6.61 -11.60 -30.43
N ALA A 117 7.49 -10.74 -30.95
CA ALA A 117 7.62 -10.49 -32.39
C ALA A 117 9.09 -10.55 -32.84
N SER A 118 9.36 -11.24 -33.95
CA SER A 118 10.67 -11.30 -34.61
C SER A 118 10.49 -11.39 -36.13
N GLY A 119 10.98 -10.38 -36.85
CA GLY A 119 10.68 -10.22 -38.28
C GLY A 119 9.18 -10.10 -38.52
N SER A 120 8.64 -10.96 -39.39
CA SER A 120 7.20 -11.12 -39.65
C SER A 120 6.49 -12.04 -38.65
N VAL A 121 7.22 -12.85 -37.87
CA VAL A 121 6.64 -13.82 -36.94
C VAL A 121 6.20 -13.11 -35.67
N ILE A 122 4.94 -13.32 -35.30
CA ILE A 122 4.28 -12.81 -34.10
C ILE A 122 3.62 -14.00 -33.41
N LYS A 123 3.96 -14.19 -32.13
CA LYS A 123 3.36 -15.20 -31.27
C LYS A 123 2.88 -14.54 -29.98
N GLU A 124 1.72 -14.94 -29.48
CA GLU A 124 1.04 -14.29 -28.35
C GLU A 124 0.63 -15.35 -27.31
N VAL A 125 0.99 -15.12 -26.05
CA VAL A 125 0.64 -16.00 -24.92
C VAL A 125 -0.34 -15.27 -24.02
N PHE A 126 -1.51 -15.85 -23.82
CA PHE A 126 -2.61 -15.29 -23.06
C PHE A 126 -2.50 -15.76 -21.61
N ILE A 127 -2.45 -14.81 -20.69
CA ILE A 127 -2.15 -15.03 -19.28
C ILE A 127 -3.32 -14.51 -18.45
N ARG A 128 -3.88 -15.33 -17.55
CA ARG A 128 -4.93 -14.96 -16.60
C ARG A 128 -4.48 -15.31 -15.19
N ASN A 129 -4.44 -14.33 -14.30
CA ASN A 129 -3.99 -14.49 -12.92
C ASN A 129 -2.59 -15.15 -12.80
N GLY A 130 -1.71 -14.83 -13.76
CA GLY A 130 -0.40 -15.44 -13.95
C GLY A 130 -0.39 -16.82 -14.64
N ASP A 131 -1.53 -17.51 -14.78
CA ASP A 131 -1.62 -18.79 -15.49
C ASP A 131 -1.62 -18.57 -17.01
N MET A 132 -0.83 -19.35 -17.76
CA MET A 132 -0.93 -19.36 -19.22
C MET A 132 -2.15 -20.19 -19.62
N ILE A 133 -3.11 -19.55 -20.30
CA ILE A 133 -4.40 -20.17 -20.64
C ILE A 133 -4.59 -20.50 -22.12
N PHE A 134 -3.87 -19.80 -23.00
CA PHE A 134 -3.96 -19.97 -24.46
C PHE A 134 -2.70 -19.38 -25.13
N ALA A 135 -2.41 -19.78 -26.36
CA ALA A 135 -1.41 -19.12 -27.20
C ALA A 135 -1.80 -19.15 -28.68
N SER A 136 -1.37 -18.14 -29.42
CA SER A 136 -1.57 -18.00 -30.86
C SER A 136 -0.26 -17.66 -31.57
N SER A 137 -0.24 -17.88 -32.89
CA SER A 137 0.89 -17.57 -33.75
C SER A 137 0.40 -17.25 -35.16
N ASN A 138 1.11 -16.37 -35.85
CA ASN A 138 0.91 -16.13 -37.29
C ASN A 138 1.86 -16.94 -38.18
N TYR A 139 2.75 -17.76 -37.60
CA TYR A 139 3.65 -18.63 -38.35
C TYR A 139 2.90 -19.88 -38.80
N LYS A 140 2.92 -20.17 -40.11
CA LYS A 140 2.02 -21.15 -40.73
C LYS A 140 2.22 -22.57 -40.16
N GLU A 141 3.46 -22.94 -39.88
CA GLU A 141 3.85 -24.26 -39.41
C GLU A 141 3.45 -24.52 -37.94
N ASP A 142 3.04 -23.49 -37.20
CA ASP A 142 2.34 -23.60 -35.91
C ASP A 142 0.81 -23.80 -36.07
N GLY A 143 0.30 -23.78 -37.31
CA GLY A 143 -1.11 -23.89 -37.64
C GLY A 143 -1.71 -25.23 -37.20
N PHE A 144 -3.00 -25.22 -36.82
CA PHE A 144 -3.66 -26.38 -36.24
C PHE A 144 -3.71 -27.58 -37.22
N GLY A 145 -3.97 -27.31 -38.50
CA GLY A 145 -3.98 -28.34 -39.54
C GLY A 145 -2.57 -28.82 -39.89
N GLU A 146 -1.63 -27.89 -40.07
CA GLU A 146 -0.21 -28.16 -40.31
C GLU A 146 0.40 -29.06 -39.21
N LEU A 147 0.07 -28.79 -37.94
CA LEU A 147 0.45 -29.62 -36.79
C LEU A 147 -0.16 -31.02 -36.87
N LEU A 148 -1.46 -31.14 -37.17
CA LEU A 148 -2.12 -32.44 -37.29
C LEU A 148 -1.55 -33.29 -38.43
N VAL A 149 -1.21 -32.68 -39.56
CA VAL A 149 -0.53 -33.35 -40.69
C VAL A 149 0.90 -33.75 -40.31
N ARG A 150 1.68 -32.86 -39.68
CA ARG A 150 3.04 -33.15 -39.19
C ARG A 150 3.07 -34.30 -38.18
N GLN A 151 2.08 -34.36 -37.28
CA GLN A 151 1.89 -35.45 -36.32
C GLN A 151 1.23 -36.71 -36.93
N LYS A 152 0.93 -36.71 -38.25
CA LYS A 152 0.26 -37.80 -38.99
C LYS A 152 -1.10 -38.21 -38.39
N ARG A 153 -1.80 -37.26 -37.77
CA ARG A 153 -3.14 -37.45 -37.19
C ARG A 153 -4.26 -37.29 -38.21
N ILE A 154 -4.00 -36.55 -39.28
CA ILE A 154 -4.80 -36.46 -40.51
C ILE A 154 -3.87 -36.49 -41.72
N SER A 155 -4.38 -36.85 -42.89
CA SER A 155 -3.66 -36.71 -44.17
C SER A 155 -3.70 -35.28 -44.70
N GLN A 156 -2.82 -34.98 -45.67
CA GLN A 156 -2.82 -33.69 -46.38
C GLN A 156 -4.15 -33.47 -47.15
N GLU A 157 -4.70 -34.52 -47.75
CA GLU A 157 -5.97 -34.46 -48.51
C GLU A 157 -7.17 -34.14 -47.59
N GLU A 158 -7.21 -34.74 -46.40
CA GLU A 158 -8.22 -34.42 -45.38
C GLU A 158 -8.07 -32.99 -44.85
N PHE A 159 -6.83 -32.52 -44.64
CA PHE A 159 -6.58 -31.14 -44.23
C PHE A 159 -7.05 -30.14 -45.29
N ASP A 160 -6.66 -30.32 -46.56
CA ASP A 160 -7.06 -29.40 -47.63
C ASP A 160 -8.58 -29.36 -47.84
N LYS A 161 -9.25 -30.51 -47.73
CA LYS A 161 -10.72 -30.59 -47.75
C LYS A 161 -11.37 -29.90 -46.55
N ALA A 162 -10.87 -30.12 -45.34
CA ALA A 162 -11.39 -29.49 -44.13
C ALA A 162 -11.14 -27.98 -44.11
N ARG A 163 -10.01 -27.53 -44.67
CA ARG A 163 -9.63 -26.12 -44.81
C ARG A 163 -10.56 -25.39 -45.77
N GLY A 164 -10.81 -25.93 -46.97
CA GLY A 164 -11.78 -25.34 -47.90
C GLY A 164 -13.18 -25.18 -47.29
N LEU A 165 -13.69 -26.23 -46.64
CA LEU A 165 -15.00 -26.17 -45.95
C LEU A 165 -15.01 -25.22 -44.73
N SER A 166 -13.87 -25.02 -44.06
CA SER A 166 -13.72 -24.04 -42.97
C SER A 166 -13.72 -22.61 -43.50
N GLU A 167 -13.06 -22.35 -44.64
CA GLU A 167 -13.05 -21.08 -45.35
C GLU A 167 -14.43 -20.73 -45.95
N GLU A 168 -15.15 -21.70 -46.53
CA GLU A 168 -16.51 -21.52 -47.09
C GLU A 168 -17.59 -21.31 -46.03
N SER A 169 -17.51 -21.99 -44.89
CA SER A 169 -18.56 -21.98 -43.85
C SER A 169 -18.31 -21.01 -42.69
N GLY A 170 -17.10 -20.45 -42.59
CA GLY A 170 -16.65 -19.70 -41.41
C GLY A 170 -16.53 -20.52 -40.12
N SER A 171 -16.75 -21.83 -40.15
CA SER A 171 -16.63 -22.69 -38.95
C SER A 171 -15.17 -22.95 -38.59
N LYS A 172 -14.82 -22.90 -37.30
CA LYS A 172 -13.49 -23.25 -36.78
C LYS A 172 -13.03 -24.63 -37.31
N LEU A 173 -11.83 -24.73 -37.89
CA LEU A 173 -11.30 -25.94 -38.55
C LEU A 173 -11.45 -27.23 -37.72
N GLY A 174 -11.23 -27.18 -36.40
CA GLY A 174 -11.41 -28.32 -35.50
C GLY A 174 -12.85 -28.87 -35.43
N LYS A 175 -13.87 -28.04 -35.66
CA LYS A 175 -15.27 -28.47 -35.79
C LYS A 175 -15.48 -29.22 -37.12
N VAL A 176 -14.97 -28.66 -38.22
CA VAL A 176 -15.08 -29.26 -39.56
C VAL A 176 -14.39 -30.63 -39.61
N LEU A 177 -13.24 -30.79 -38.96
CA LEU A 177 -12.53 -32.07 -38.84
C LEU A 177 -13.30 -33.14 -38.03
N VAL A 178 -14.20 -32.74 -37.13
CA VAL A 178 -15.13 -33.65 -36.44
C VAL A 178 -16.34 -33.98 -37.34
N GLU A 179 -16.89 -32.99 -38.03
CA GLU A 179 -18.04 -33.16 -38.94
C GLU A 179 -17.68 -34.04 -40.16
N LEU A 180 -16.42 -34.02 -40.61
CA LEU A 180 -15.87 -34.92 -41.62
C LEU A 180 -15.50 -36.32 -41.09
N GLY A 181 -15.51 -36.54 -39.77
CA GLY A 181 -15.13 -37.80 -39.13
C GLY A 181 -13.62 -38.06 -39.01
N CYS A 182 -12.76 -37.13 -39.43
CA CYS A 182 -11.30 -37.25 -39.37
C CYS A 182 -10.75 -37.26 -37.93
N LEU A 183 -11.43 -36.59 -36.99
CA LEU A 183 -11.07 -36.57 -35.56
C LEU A 183 -12.31 -36.66 -34.67
N LYS A 184 -12.16 -37.23 -33.47
CA LYS A 184 -13.19 -37.17 -32.41
C LYS A 184 -13.09 -35.84 -31.63
N PRO A 185 -14.16 -35.35 -30.97
CA PRO A 185 -14.11 -34.12 -30.16
C PRO A 185 -12.99 -34.09 -29.11
N LYS A 186 -12.76 -35.21 -28.41
CA LYS A 186 -11.65 -35.35 -27.44
C LYS A 186 -10.27 -35.29 -28.10
N GLU A 187 -10.16 -35.78 -29.34
CA GLU A 187 -8.90 -35.82 -30.09
C GLU A 187 -8.51 -34.44 -30.63
N VAL A 188 -9.50 -33.59 -30.94
CA VAL A 188 -9.33 -32.16 -31.24
C VAL A 188 -8.90 -31.39 -29.98
N PHE A 189 -9.55 -31.58 -28.84
CA PHE A 189 -9.17 -30.93 -27.59
C PHE A 189 -7.69 -31.20 -27.23
N VAL A 190 -7.27 -32.47 -27.26
CA VAL A 190 -5.87 -32.85 -27.03
C VAL A 190 -4.92 -32.27 -28.09
N ALA A 191 -5.34 -32.17 -29.35
CA ALA A 191 -4.53 -31.51 -30.39
C ALA A 191 -4.35 -30.01 -30.13
N VAL A 192 -5.39 -29.30 -29.67
CA VAL A 192 -5.29 -27.87 -29.33
C VAL A 192 -4.38 -27.65 -28.13
N GLN A 193 -4.41 -28.53 -27.13
CA GLN A 193 -3.43 -28.52 -26.03
C GLN A 193 -1.99 -28.62 -26.56
N HIS A 194 -1.71 -29.62 -27.41
CA HIS A 194 -0.38 -29.80 -27.98
C HIS A 194 0.04 -28.62 -28.89
N GLN A 195 -0.89 -28.01 -29.63
CA GLN A 195 -0.61 -26.82 -30.43
C GLN A 195 -0.18 -25.64 -29.57
N ILE A 196 -0.92 -25.36 -28.50
CA ILE A 196 -0.62 -24.25 -27.60
C ILE A 196 0.71 -24.48 -26.87
N GLU A 197 0.97 -25.72 -26.43
CA GLU A 197 2.28 -26.08 -25.86
C GLU A 197 3.43 -25.94 -26.88
N GLU A 198 3.30 -26.46 -28.12
CA GLU A 198 4.33 -26.29 -29.16
C GLU A 198 4.55 -24.81 -29.52
N ILE A 199 3.50 -23.98 -29.58
CA ILE A 199 3.62 -22.53 -29.79
C ILE A 199 4.47 -21.90 -28.68
N ILE A 200 4.16 -22.15 -27.41
CA ILE A 200 4.91 -21.54 -26.29
C ILE A 200 6.34 -22.11 -26.21
N LEU A 201 6.54 -23.41 -26.43
CA LEU A 201 7.87 -24.03 -26.46
C LEU A 201 8.75 -23.48 -27.60
N SER A 202 8.16 -23.20 -28.77
CA SER A 202 8.90 -22.64 -29.91
C SER A 202 9.49 -21.25 -29.64
N LEU A 203 8.92 -20.48 -28.70
CA LEU A 203 9.47 -19.19 -28.28
C LEU A 203 10.90 -19.32 -27.70
N PHE A 204 11.22 -20.45 -27.06
CA PHE A 204 12.57 -20.68 -26.49
C PHE A 204 13.64 -20.79 -27.57
N ALA A 205 13.28 -21.17 -28.80
CA ALA A 205 14.18 -21.24 -29.94
C ALA A 205 14.44 -19.85 -30.60
N MET A 206 13.71 -18.80 -30.21
CA MET A 206 13.84 -17.47 -30.79
C MET A 206 15.03 -16.70 -30.19
N GLU A 207 16.20 -16.80 -30.83
CA GLU A 207 17.42 -16.09 -30.38
C GLU A 207 17.29 -14.55 -30.39
N THR A 208 16.39 -14.02 -31.22
CA THR A 208 16.08 -12.59 -31.31
C THR A 208 14.59 -12.35 -31.41
N GLY A 209 14.13 -11.26 -30.83
CA GLY A 209 12.73 -10.82 -30.84
C GLY A 209 12.49 -9.71 -29.82
N LYS A 210 11.50 -8.86 -30.06
CA LYS A 210 11.01 -7.87 -29.09
C LYS A 210 9.71 -8.40 -28.47
N PHE A 211 9.56 -8.23 -27.15
CA PHE A 211 8.37 -8.65 -26.43
C PHE A 211 7.71 -7.48 -25.70
N ARG A 212 6.39 -7.57 -25.52
CA ARG A 212 5.57 -6.62 -24.74
C ARG A 212 4.40 -7.36 -24.10
N PHE A 213 4.17 -7.14 -22.81
CA PHE A 213 3.01 -7.61 -22.08
C PHE A 213 1.90 -6.55 -22.07
N HIS A 214 0.80 -6.82 -22.73
CA HIS A 214 -0.40 -5.99 -22.74
C HIS A 214 -1.33 -6.42 -21.60
N GLU A 215 -1.23 -5.71 -20.48
CA GLU A 215 -2.06 -5.95 -19.29
C GLU A 215 -3.50 -5.47 -19.53
N GLY A 216 -4.49 -6.29 -19.18
CA GLY A 216 -5.90 -6.01 -19.46
C GLY A 216 -6.79 -7.25 -19.44
N SER A 217 -8.11 -7.05 -19.44
CA SER A 217 -9.11 -8.12 -19.43
C SER A 217 -9.07 -8.95 -20.72
N LEU A 218 -9.04 -10.29 -20.59
CA LEU A 218 -9.18 -11.21 -21.71
C LEU A 218 -10.66 -11.53 -21.95
N SER A 219 -11.11 -11.45 -23.20
CA SER A 219 -12.47 -11.84 -23.60
C SER A 219 -12.69 -13.35 -23.42
N SER A 220 -13.76 -13.73 -22.72
CA SER A 220 -14.09 -15.11 -22.35
C SER A 220 -14.52 -15.99 -23.51
N ASP A 221 -15.29 -15.45 -24.45
CA ASP A 221 -16.35 -16.20 -25.14
C ASP A 221 -15.88 -17.20 -26.21
N ASP A 222 -14.60 -17.16 -26.59
CA ASP A 222 -14.05 -17.91 -27.73
C ASP A 222 -12.81 -18.76 -27.42
N LEU A 223 -12.23 -18.62 -26.22
CA LEU A 223 -10.98 -19.26 -25.81
C LEU A 223 -11.23 -20.56 -25.03
N ILE A 224 -10.60 -21.65 -25.45
CA ILE A 224 -10.46 -22.84 -24.62
C ILE A 224 -9.48 -22.50 -23.50
N THR A 225 -10.00 -22.28 -22.28
CA THR A 225 -9.19 -22.00 -21.09
C THR A 225 -8.45 -23.26 -20.66
N LEU A 226 -7.22 -23.41 -21.13
CA LEU A 226 -6.28 -24.37 -20.56
C LEU A 226 -5.69 -23.80 -19.26
N ARG A 227 -4.98 -24.64 -18.52
CA ARG A 227 -4.08 -24.21 -17.46
C ARG A 227 -2.73 -24.85 -17.71
N ILE A 228 -1.75 -24.03 -18.08
CA ILE A 228 -0.42 -24.47 -18.51
C ILE A 228 0.61 -23.94 -17.51
N SER A 229 1.24 -24.84 -16.76
CA SER A 229 2.29 -24.48 -15.81
C SER A 229 3.51 -23.91 -16.54
N ALA A 230 3.94 -22.72 -16.12
CA ALA A 230 5.16 -22.13 -16.68
C ALA A 230 6.41 -22.91 -16.26
N ALA A 231 6.44 -23.56 -15.10
CA ALA A 231 7.56 -24.39 -14.69
C ALA A 231 7.76 -25.58 -15.64
N ASN A 232 6.68 -26.29 -15.99
CA ASN A 232 6.68 -27.38 -16.97
C ASN A 232 7.14 -26.89 -18.36
N ILE A 233 6.61 -25.76 -18.84
CA ILE A 233 7.00 -25.15 -20.11
C ILE A 233 8.46 -24.70 -20.13
N ILE A 234 8.97 -24.10 -19.04
CA ILE A 234 10.35 -23.63 -18.93
C ILE A 234 11.32 -24.81 -18.91
N CYS A 235 11.03 -25.86 -18.15
CA CYS A 235 11.84 -27.08 -18.13
C CYS A 235 11.91 -27.74 -19.51
N ASN A 236 10.77 -27.95 -20.16
CA ASN A 236 10.71 -28.57 -21.48
C ASN A 236 11.35 -27.68 -22.56
N GLY A 237 11.14 -26.36 -22.52
CA GLY A 237 11.72 -25.40 -23.44
C GLY A 237 13.26 -25.36 -23.36
N ILE A 238 13.82 -25.34 -22.15
CA ILE A 238 15.28 -25.33 -21.93
C ILE A 238 15.91 -26.68 -22.29
N LYS A 239 15.26 -27.81 -21.99
CA LYS A 239 15.72 -29.15 -22.41
C LYS A 239 15.75 -29.31 -23.94
N ASN A 240 14.68 -28.89 -24.61
CA ASN A 240 14.50 -29.12 -26.04
C ASN A 240 15.32 -28.17 -26.93
N VAL A 241 15.72 -26.98 -26.44
CA VAL A 241 16.43 -25.98 -27.24
C VAL A 241 17.94 -26.03 -27.02
N ASN A 242 18.69 -26.15 -28.13
CA ASN A 242 20.16 -26.23 -28.13
C ASN A 242 20.85 -24.83 -28.09
N ASN A 243 20.24 -23.83 -27.45
CA ASN A 243 20.82 -22.49 -27.35
C ASN A 243 21.93 -22.45 -26.27
N ILE A 244 23.14 -22.83 -26.69
CA ILE A 244 24.31 -22.94 -25.83
C ILE A 244 24.76 -21.58 -25.25
N LEU A 245 24.39 -20.47 -25.90
CA LEU A 245 24.67 -19.11 -25.39
C LEU A 245 23.76 -18.77 -24.21
N HIS A 246 22.50 -19.21 -24.22
CA HIS A 246 21.61 -19.03 -23.07
C HIS A 246 22.03 -19.91 -21.89
N ILE A 247 22.33 -21.20 -22.14
CA ILE A 247 22.84 -22.11 -21.10
C ILE A 247 24.10 -21.53 -20.43
N LYS A 248 25.07 -21.03 -21.21
CA LYS A 248 26.29 -20.39 -20.68
C LYS A 248 26.07 -19.07 -19.91
N LYS A 249 24.91 -18.41 -20.05
CA LYS A 249 24.56 -17.22 -19.24
C LYS A 249 23.92 -17.57 -17.89
N VAL A 250 23.30 -18.77 -17.78
CA VAL A 250 22.57 -19.20 -16.57
C VAL A 250 23.41 -20.14 -15.70
N ILE A 251 24.23 -21.00 -16.34
CA ILE A 251 25.10 -21.94 -15.63
C ILE A 251 26.21 -21.19 -14.86
N PRO A 252 26.37 -21.45 -13.54
CA PRO A 252 27.42 -20.83 -12.73
C PRO A 252 28.80 -21.47 -13.03
N PRO A 253 29.91 -20.90 -12.50
CA PRO A 253 31.23 -21.51 -12.59
C PRO A 253 31.23 -22.96 -12.10
N LEU A 254 32.05 -23.83 -12.71
CA LEU A 254 32.11 -25.26 -12.37
C LEU A 254 32.52 -25.54 -10.91
N THR A 255 33.13 -24.57 -10.23
CA THR A 255 33.48 -24.60 -8.80
C THR A 255 32.32 -24.25 -7.87
N ALA A 256 31.24 -23.66 -8.37
CA ALA A 256 30.10 -23.23 -7.57
C ALA A 256 29.39 -24.44 -6.94
N VAL A 257 29.07 -24.34 -5.65
CA VAL A 257 28.28 -25.33 -4.92
C VAL A 257 26.80 -25.07 -5.19
N LEU A 258 26.09 -26.13 -5.58
CA LEU A 258 24.64 -26.09 -5.80
C LEU A 258 23.91 -26.55 -4.54
N ASP A 259 22.79 -25.91 -4.25
CA ASP A 259 21.92 -26.20 -3.11
C ASP A 259 20.45 -26.13 -3.56
N LEU A 260 19.55 -26.70 -2.76
CA LEU A 260 18.10 -26.53 -2.96
C LEU A 260 17.69 -25.07 -2.71
N SER A 261 16.58 -24.65 -3.31
CA SER A 261 16.05 -23.31 -3.07
C SER A 261 15.59 -23.15 -1.61
N PRO A 262 16.05 -22.15 -0.85
CA PRO A 262 15.52 -21.86 0.49
C PRO A 262 14.14 -21.16 0.45
N SER A 263 13.39 -21.35 -0.63
CA SER A 263 12.09 -20.73 -0.88
C SER A 263 11.09 -21.81 -1.32
N PRO A 264 10.11 -22.17 -0.48
CA PRO A 264 9.06 -23.12 -0.83
C PRO A 264 8.29 -22.76 -2.11
N MET A 265 8.14 -21.46 -2.40
CA MET A 265 7.53 -20.92 -3.63
C MET A 265 8.27 -21.38 -4.91
N ASN A 266 9.55 -21.73 -4.79
CA ASN A 266 10.33 -22.30 -5.88
C ASN A 266 10.34 -23.84 -5.88
N ILE A 267 10.12 -24.50 -4.73
CA ILE A 267 10.19 -25.98 -4.64
C ILE A 267 8.83 -26.61 -4.98
N PHE A 268 7.72 -25.98 -4.59
CA PHE A 268 6.38 -26.58 -4.61
C PHE A 268 5.47 -26.12 -5.78
N GLN A 269 6.08 -25.51 -6.80
CA GLN A 269 5.42 -25.21 -8.09
C GLN A 269 5.04 -26.50 -8.85
N ASP A 270 3.98 -26.47 -9.67
CA ASP A 270 3.60 -27.61 -10.52
C ASP A 270 4.68 -27.91 -11.57
N VAL A 271 5.52 -28.91 -11.31
CA VAL A 271 6.58 -29.35 -12.23
C VAL A 271 6.71 -30.86 -12.25
N LYS A 272 6.63 -31.44 -13.45
CA LYS A 272 6.68 -32.87 -13.73
C LYS A 272 8.12 -33.27 -14.04
N LEU A 273 8.91 -33.49 -13.00
CA LEU A 273 10.29 -33.94 -13.13
C LEU A 273 10.35 -35.44 -13.48
N ASP A 274 11.12 -35.75 -14.53
CA ASP A 274 11.34 -37.11 -14.99
C ASP A 274 12.35 -37.89 -14.11
N GLY A 275 12.59 -39.16 -14.40
CA GLY A 275 13.52 -39.99 -13.61
C GLY A 275 14.98 -39.49 -13.63
N SER A 276 15.38 -38.81 -14.70
CA SER A 276 16.72 -38.25 -14.88
C SER A 276 16.87 -36.91 -14.16
N ASP A 277 15.82 -36.08 -14.19
CA ASP A 277 15.75 -34.86 -13.37
C ASP A 277 15.90 -35.18 -11.88
N LYS A 278 15.18 -36.20 -11.41
CA LYS A 278 15.22 -36.66 -10.02
C LYS A 278 16.61 -37.17 -9.62
N ALA A 279 17.30 -37.89 -10.51
CA ALA A 279 18.68 -38.33 -10.31
C ALA A 279 19.69 -37.16 -10.25
N ILE A 280 19.48 -36.09 -11.03
CA ILE A 280 20.31 -34.88 -10.96
C ILE A 280 20.00 -34.07 -9.69
N LEU A 281 18.72 -33.98 -9.30
CA LEU A 281 18.30 -33.26 -8.10
C LEU A 281 18.82 -33.94 -6.82
N SER A 282 18.83 -35.27 -6.73
CA SER A 282 19.44 -36.00 -5.60
C SER A 282 20.98 -35.95 -5.57
N CYS A 283 21.61 -35.51 -6.66
CA CYS A 283 23.03 -35.15 -6.65
C CYS A 283 23.31 -33.77 -6.01
N ILE A 284 22.29 -32.96 -5.72
CA ILE A 284 22.44 -31.59 -5.18
C ILE A 284 22.14 -31.60 -3.67
N ASP A 285 23.18 -31.40 -2.86
CA ASP A 285 23.18 -31.63 -1.40
C ASP A 285 23.75 -30.45 -0.57
N GLY A 286 23.86 -29.26 -1.18
CA GLY A 286 24.45 -28.07 -0.57
C GLY A 286 25.96 -28.14 -0.34
N LYS A 287 26.64 -29.20 -0.81
CA LYS A 287 28.08 -29.49 -0.58
C LYS A 287 28.83 -29.75 -1.88
N ARG A 288 28.21 -30.42 -2.84
CA ARG A 288 28.83 -30.78 -4.14
C ARG A 288 28.92 -29.57 -5.08
N SER A 289 30.10 -29.42 -5.70
CA SER A 289 30.29 -28.45 -6.78
C SER A 289 29.57 -28.89 -8.05
N LEU A 290 29.25 -27.95 -8.94
CA LEU A 290 28.72 -28.25 -10.28
C LEU A 290 29.60 -29.27 -11.03
N LYS A 291 30.94 -29.14 -10.96
CA LYS A 291 31.87 -30.14 -11.52
C LYS A 291 31.64 -31.54 -10.94
N THR A 292 31.38 -31.64 -9.63
CA THR A 292 31.09 -32.90 -8.95
C THR A 292 29.76 -33.48 -9.43
N VAL A 293 28.70 -32.66 -9.54
CA VAL A 293 27.38 -33.10 -10.04
C VAL A 293 27.49 -33.61 -11.49
N LEU A 294 28.18 -32.88 -12.37
CA LEU A 294 28.45 -33.32 -13.75
C LEU A 294 29.24 -34.63 -13.82
N SER A 295 30.10 -34.91 -12.83
CA SER A 295 30.89 -36.15 -12.77
C SER A 295 30.14 -37.34 -12.15
N LEU A 296 29.00 -37.11 -11.51
CA LEU A 296 28.14 -38.13 -10.89
C LEU A 296 26.87 -38.41 -11.70
N SER A 297 26.50 -37.51 -12.62
CA SER A 297 25.36 -37.68 -13.51
C SER A 297 25.51 -38.91 -14.41
N LEU A 298 24.40 -39.63 -14.59
CA LEU A 298 24.29 -40.73 -15.56
C LEU A 298 23.90 -40.25 -16.97
N LEU A 299 23.62 -38.95 -17.14
CA LEU A 299 23.33 -38.33 -18.44
C LEU A 299 24.61 -37.76 -19.08
N PRO A 300 24.61 -37.57 -20.41
CA PRO A 300 25.63 -36.74 -21.08
C PRO A 300 25.77 -35.35 -20.44
N GLU A 301 26.97 -34.78 -20.51
CA GLU A 301 27.26 -33.44 -19.95
C GLU A 301 26.30 -32.35 -20.49
N PRO A 302 25.98 -32.28 -21.80
CA PRO A 302 25.05 -31.26 -22.31
C PRO A 302 23.64 -31.36 -21.73
N ASP A 303 23.13 -32.57 -21.53
CA ASP A 303 21.77 -32.79 -21.01
C ASP A 303 21.72 -32.60 -19.50
N THR A 304 22.80 -32.95 -18.79
CA THR A 304 22.97 -32.59 -17.38
C THR A 304 22.99 -31.06 -17.19
N LEU A 305 23.72 -30.34 -18.04
CA LEU A 305 23.75 -28.87 -18.03
C LEU A 305 22.40 -28.27 -18.39
N LYS A 306 21.62 -28.86 -19.32
CA LYS A 306 20.25 -28.44 -19.63
C LYS A 306 19.32 -28.60 -18.43
N THR A 307 19.32 -29.74 -17.74
CA THR A 307 18.49 -29.95 -16.55
C THR A 307 18.89 -29.01 -15.41
N ILE A 308 20.19 -28.80 -15.16
CA ILE A 308 20.65 -27.83 -14.15
C ILE A 308 20.25 -26.39 -14.54
N CYS A 309 20.36 -26.01 -15.82
CA CYS A 309 19.91 -24.71 -16.32
C CYS A 309 18.39 -24.52 -16.16
N ALA A 310 17.59 -25.56 -16.42
CA ALA A 310 16.15 -25.56 -16.22
C ALA A 310 15.79 -25.37 -14.74
N LEU A 311 16.35 -26.18 -13.85
CA LEU A 311 16.12 -26.11 -12.40
C LEU A 311 16.56 -24.77 -11.79
N LEU A 312 17.66 -24.16 -12.29
CA LEU A 312 18.07 -22.81 -11.93
C LEU A 312 17.08 -21.73 -12.44
N SER A 313 16.51 -21.92 -13.64
CA SER A 313 15.62 -20.94 -14.26
C SER A 313 14.22 -20.91 -13.64
N ILE A 314 13.69 -22.06 -13.20
CA ILE A 314 12.48 -22.12 -12.36
C ILE A 314 12.80 -21.89 -10.86
N GLY A 315 14.08 -21.79 -10.52
CA GLY A 315 14.57 -21.46 -9.18
C GLY A 315 14.54 -22.59 -8.15
N MET A 316 14.25 -23.84 -8.54
CA MET A 316 14.24 -25.01 -7.63
C MET A 316 15.58 -25.27 -6.96
N ILE A 317 16.68 -24.89 -7.62
CA ILE A 317 18.04 -24.94 -7.08
C ILE A 317 18.68 -23.55 -7.16
N ALA A 318 19.70 -23.32 -6.34
CA ALA A 318 20.43 -22.07 -6.27
C ALA A 318 21.94 -22.31 -6.11
N VAL A 319 22.75 -21.29 -6.42
CA VAL A 319 24.15 -21.26 -6.00
C VAL A 319 24.20 -20.92 -4.51
N ARG A 320 24.87 -21.76 -3.72
CA ARG A 320 25.03 -21.52 -2.29
C ARG A 320 25.86 -20.25 -2.04
N LYS A 321 25.34 -19.36 -1.19
CA LYS A 321 26.08 -18.19 -0.67
C LYS A 321 26.65 -18.52 0.71
N GLU A 322 27.89 -18.11 0.96
CA GLU A 322 28.70 -18.61 2.09
C GLU A 322 28.10 -18.27 3.47
N GLU A 323 27.39 -17.13 3.58
CA GLU A 323 26.78 -16.62 4.81
C GLU A 323 25.54 -17.40 5.31
N ARG A 324 25.04 -18.39 4.55
CA ARG A 324 23.84 -19.14 4.93
C ARG A 324 24.15 -20.47 5.62
N ALA A 325 23.46 -20.71 6.74
CA ALA A 325 23.23 -22.06 7.24
C ALA A 325 22.67 -22.96 6.11
N PRO A 326 23.03 -24.25 6.03
CA PRO A 326 22.50 -25.15 5.02
C PRO A 326 20.98 -25.25 5.10
N ALA A 327 20.31 -25.49 3.98
CA ALA A 327 18.90 -25.85 4.03
C ALA A 327 18.74 -27.21 4.73
N GLU A 328 17.97 -27.26 5.82
CA GLU A 328 17.76 -28.49 6.60
C GLU A 328 16.76 -29.47 5.96
N LEU A 329 16.20 -29.11 4.80
CA LEU A 329 15.46 -30.03 3.93
C LEU A 329 16.35 -31.20 3.53
N LYS A 330 15.86 -32.43 3.74
CA LYS A 330 16.50 -33.60 3.16
C LYS A 330 15.96 -33.84 1.76
N ILE A 331 16.78 -34.52 0.96
CA ILE A 331 16.39 -34.97 -0.38
C ILE A 331 15.21 -35.95 -0.27
N GLU A 332 15.12 -36.73 0.82
CA GLU A 332 13.97 -37.56 1.17
C GLU A 332 12.63 -36.78 1.16
N ASP A 333 12.57 -35.59 1.77
CA ASP A 333 11.36 -34.77 1.82
C ASP A 333 10.94 -34.33 0.40
N VAL A 334 11.93 -33.92 -0.40
CA VAL A 334 11.71 -33.48 -1.80
C VAL A 334 11.27 -34.66 -2.69
N GLU A 335 11.78 -35.87 -2.44
CA GLU A 335 11.39 -37.07 -3.18
C GLU A 335 9.95 -37.53 -2.91
N GLU A 336 9.38 -37.32 -1.72
CA GLU A 336 7.93 -37.50 -1.51
C GLU A 336 7.12 -36.42 -2.23
N ILE A 337 7.60 -35.19 -2.21
CA ILE A 337 6.88 -34.02 -2.75
C ILE A 337 6.71 -34.08 -4.28
N ILE A 338 7.59 -34.78 -5.01
CA ILE A 338 7.49 -34.98 -6.48
C ILE A 338 6.91 -36.38 -6.84
N LYS A 339 6.20 -37.06 -5.93
CA LYS A 339 5.52 -38.35 -6.20
C LYS A 339 4.00 -38.27 -6.32
N GLU A 340 3.37 -37.22 -5.78
CA GLU A 340 1.92 -37.08 -5.77
C GLU A 340 1.41 -36.37 -7.04
N PRO A 341 0.39 -36.88 -7.75
CA PRO A 341 -0.35 -36.09 -8.72
C PRO A 341 -1.10 -34.94 -8.01
N ALA A 342 -1.49 -33.90 -8.75
CA ALA A 342 -2.29 -32.81 -8.20
C ALA A 342 -3.59 -33.36 -7.58
N GLU A 343 -3.80 -33.09 -6.30
CA GLU A 343 -4.97 -33.53 -5.55
C GLU A 343 -6.24 -32.87 -6.12
N GLU A 344 -7.34 -33.63 -6.19
CA GLU A 344 -8.63 -33.04 -6.56
C GLU A 344 -9.05 -32.03 -5.47
N ILE A 345 -9.42 -30.81 -5.88
CA ILE A 345 -9.75 -29.72 -4.96
C ILE A 345 -11.06 -30.05 -4.26
N THR A 346 -10.97 -30.51 -3.01
CA THR A 346 -12.15 -30.91 -2.26
C THR A 346 -12.92 -29.71 -1.70
N PRO A 347 -14.25 -29.83 -1.48
CA PRO A 347 -15.03 -28.80 -0.81
C PRO A 347 -14.52 -28.47 0.60
N GLU A 348 -13.93 -29.43 1.33
CA GLU A 348 -13.31 -29.17 2.64
C GLU A 348 -12.10 -28.24 2.50
N PHE A 349 -11.25 -28.42 1.48
CA PHE A 349 -10.10 -27.55 1.24
C PHE A 349 -10.53 -26.12 0.89
N LEU A 350 -11.54 -25.95 0.02
CA LEU A 350 -12.10 -24.63 -0.30
C LEU A 350 -12.64 -23.90 0.93
N ASN A 351 -13.39 -24.61 1.78
CA ASN A 351 -13.89 -24.07 3.05
C ASN A 351 -12.73 -23.70 4.00
N LYS A 352 -11.69 -24.52 4.09
CA LYS A 352 -10.48 -24.28 4.91
C LYS A 352 -9.74 -23.01 4.46
N VAL A 353 -9.59 -22.81 3.14
CA VAL A 353 -9.01 -21.59 2.56
C VAL A 353 -9.84 -20.35 2.91
N GLU A 354 -11.17 -20.40 2.73
CA GLU A 354 -12.01 -19.26 3.13
C GLU A 354 -11.99 -18.98 4.64
N ASP A 355 -11.92 -20.01 5.48
CA ASP A 355 -11.89 -19.84 6.95
C ASP A 355 -10.57 -19.32 7.49
N ILE A 356 -9.44 -19.70 6.88
CA ILE A 356 -8.13 -19.09 7.18
C ILE A 356 -8.14 -17.62 6.78
N LEU A 357 -8.67 -17.26 5.61
CA LEU A 357 -8.75 -15.87 5.16
C LEU A 357 -9.62 -14.98 6.06
N LYS A 358 -10.79 -15.46 6.49
CA LYS A 358 -11.65 -14.76 7.48
C LYS A 358 -10.92 -14.47 8.79
N LYS A 359 -9.91 -15.28 9.13
CA LYS A 359 -9.15 -15.24 10.40
C LYS A 359 -7.72 -14.73 10.24
N LEU A 360 -7.26 -14.39 9.03
CA LEU A 360 -5.83 -14.18 8.70
C LEU A 360 -5.15 -13.16 9.62
N TRP A 361 -5.81 -12.03 9.87
CA TRP A 361 -5.30 -10.95 10.73
C TRP A 361 -5.57 -11.16 12.24
N SER A 362 -6.09 -12.33 12.62
CA SER A 362 -6.42 -12.68 14.02
C SER A 362 -5.74 -13.97 14.50
N ILE A 363 -5.27 -14.82 13.59
CA ILE A 363 -4.67 -16.13 13.91
C ILE A 363 -3.20 -16.02 14.37
N GLY A 364 -2.50 -14.96 13.96
CA GLY A 364 -1.10 -14.70 14.32
C GLY A 364 -0.09 -15.67 13.68
N TYR A 365 1.19 -15.32 13.77
CA TYR A 365 2.28 -16.09 13.14
C TYR A 365 2.40 -17.53 13.64
N TYR A 366 2.23 -17.76 14.95
CA TYR A 366 2.17 -19.10 15.53
C TYR A 366 0.96 -19.91 15.03
N GLY A 367 -0.22 -19.28 14.97
CA GLY A 367 -1.45 -19.96 14.59
C GLY A 367 -1.56 -20.28 13.09
N ILE A 368 -0.98 -19.46 12.20
CA ILE A 368 -0.93 -19.79 10.76
C ILE A 368 0.06 -20.93 10.45
N LEU A 369 1.21 -20.98 11.15
CA LEU A 369 2.14 -22.09 11.03
C LEU A 369 1.62 -23.37 11.72
N GLY A 370 0.84 -23.22 12.79
CA GLY A 370 0.39 -24.32 13.65
C GLY A 370 1.44 -24.74 14.68
N THR A 371 2.24 -23.78 15.17
CA THR A 371 3.32 -24.01 16.15
C THR A 371 3.02 -23.38 17.51
N GLU A 372 3.62 -23.90 18.57
CA GLU A 372 3.57 -23.30 19.90
C GLU A 372 4.63 -22.18 20.08
N LYS A 373 4.47 -21.29 21.08
CA LYS A 373 5.38 -20.15 21.31
C LYS A 373 6.83 -20.58 21.62
N ASN A 374 6.97 -21.66 22.38
CA ASN A 374 8.21 -22.33 22.74
C ASN A 374 8.88 -23.11 21.58
N ALA A 375 8.22 -23.25 20.41
CA ALA A 375 8.73 -24.05 19.31
C ALA A 375 10.13 -23.62 18.85
N SER A 376 10.94 -24.61 18.49
CA SER A 376 12.32 -24.47 18.03
C SER A 376 12.40 -23.91 16.60
N ALA A 377 13.59 -23.46 16.19
CA ALA A 377 13.81 -23.01 14.82
C ALA A 377 13.60 -24.13 13.78
N GLU A 378 13.95 -25.38 14.14
CA GLU A 378 13.72 -26.57 13.32
C GLU A 378 12.21 -26.84 13.16
N GLU A 379 11.43 -26.75 14.24
CA GLU A 379 9.98 -26.96 14.25
C GLU A 379 9.24 -25.87 13.46
N ILE A 380 9.64 -24.61 13.64
CA ILE A 380 9.13 -23.46 12.89
C ILE A 380 9.43 -23.61 11.39
N SER A 381 10.64 -24.04 11.03
CA SER A 381 11.04 -24.31 9.64
C SER A 381 10.22 -25.46 9.04
N LYS A 382 10.07 -26.57 9.76
CA LYS A 382 9.29 -27.74 9.31
C LYS A 382 7.81 -27.42 9.13
N ALA A 383 7.21 -26.67 10.06
CA ALA A 383 5.85 -26.18 9.94
C ALA A 383 5.68 -25.24 8.73
N TYR A 384 6.63 -24.33 8.50
CA TYR A 384 6.64 -23.45 7.34
C TYR A 384 6.70 -24.22 6.01
N TYR A 385 7.56 -25.23 5.87
CA TYR A 385 7.58 -26.07 4.67
C TYR A 385 6.26 -26.85 4.49
N SER A 386 5.72 -27.45 5.55
CA SER A 386 4.44 -28.17 5.50
C SER A 386 3.29 -27.27 5.04
N LYS A 387 3.14 -26.09 5.65
CA LYS A 387 2.10 -25.11 5.30
C LYS A 387 2.29 -24.51 3.91
N SER A 388 3.54 -24.30 3.50
CA SER A 388 3.86 -23.84 2.15
C SER A 388 3.56 -24.87 1.07
N LYS A 389 3.66 -26.19 1.35
CA LYS A 389 3.22 -27.26 0.44
C LYS A 389 1.69 -27.25 0.33
N GLU A 390 0.99 -27.16 1.46
CA GLU A 390 -0.48 -27.19 1.56
C GLU A 390 -1.15 -26.04 0.79
N PHE A 391 -0.64 -24.81 0.96
CA PHE A 391 -1.23 -23.59 0.41
C PHE A 391 -0.45 -22.98 -0.77
N HIS A 392 0.34 -23.77 -1.50
CA HIS A 392 1.06 -23.27 -2.68
C HIS A 392 0.09 -22.82 -3.79
N PRO A 393 0.21 -21.60 -4.36
CA PRO A 393 -0.73 -21.09 -5.37
C PRO A 393 -0.86 -21.95 -6.63
N ASP A 394 0.20 -22.67 -7.01
CA ASP A 394 0.21 -23.52 -8.21
C ASP A 394 -0.14 -25.01 -7.94
N ARG A 395 -0.20 -25.50 -6.69
CA ARG A 395 -0.46 -26.94 -6.41
C ARG A 395 -1.89 -27.35 -6.84
N HIS A 396 -2.84 -26.43 -6.69
CA HIS A 396 -4.27 -26.65 -6.90
C HIS A 396 -4.69 -26.30 -8.33
N PHE A 397 -3.99 -26.88 -9.31
CA PHE A 397 -4.08 -26.49 -10.73
C PHE A 397 -5.18 -27.21 -11.54
N ALA A 398 -5.83 -28.22 -10.95
CA ALA A 398 -6.32 -29.39 -11.68
C ALA A 398 -7.74 -29.33 -12.30
N LEU A 399 -8.52 -28.26 -12.10
CA LEU A 399 -9.91 -28.20 -12.56
C LEU A 399 -10.23 -26.90 -13.33
N PRO A 400 -10.89 -26.98 -14.52
CA PRO A 400 -11.40 -25.81 -15.23
C PRO A 400 -12.79 -25.42 -14.72
N SER A 401 -12.89 -24.32 -13.96
CA SER A 401 -14.16 -23.63 -13.67
C SER A 401 -13.93 -22.15 -13.35
N ASP A 402 -14.88 -21.29 -13.74
CA ASP A 402 -14.76 -19.83 -13.59
C ASP A 402 -14.74 -19.36 -12.11
N ASP A 403 -15.19 -20.20 -11.17
CA ASP A 403 -15.08 -19.96 -9.72
C ASP A 403 -13.63 -19.99 -9.20
N GLN A 404 -12.64 -20.45 -9.99
CA GLN A 404 -11.25 -20.63 -9.53
C GLN A 404 -10.36 -19.38 -9.64
N ASP A 405 -10.74 -18.36 -10.40
CA ASP A 405 -9.91 -17.16 -10.56
C ASP A 405 -9.73 -16.39 -9.23
N ASP A 406 -10.65 -16.57 -8.27
CA ASP A 406 -10.54 -16.11 -6.87
C ASP A 406 -9.58 -17.01 -6.04
N LEU A 407 -9.56 -18.34 -6.28
CA LEU A 407 -8.80 -19.30 -5.46
C LEU A 407 -7.28 -19.07 -5.50
N LYS A 408 -6.71 -18.73 -6.67
CA LYS A 408 -5.26 -18.50 -6.76
C LYS A 408 -4.82 -17.24 -6.01
N GLY A 409 -5.61 -16.16 -6.07
CA GLY A 409 -5.39 -14.94 -5.29
C GLY A 409 -5.51 -15.20 -3.78
N LYS A 410 -6.53 -15.97 -3.38
CA LYS A 410 -6.74 -16.47 -2.00
C LYS A 410 -5.53 -17.25 -1.47
N LEU A 411 -5.04 -18.23 -2.23
CA LEU A 411 -3.85 -19.02 -1.85
C LEU A 411 -2.59 -18.14 -1.78
N THR A 412 -2.42 -17.20 -2.72
CA THR A 412 -1.28 -16.26 -2.71
C THR A 412 -1.27 -15.41 -1.44
N ALA A 413 -2.42 -14.91 -0.99
CA ALA A 413 -2.53 -14.15 0.27
C ALA A 413 -2.20 -14.99 1.52
N ILE A 414 -2.69 -16.23 1.58
CA ILE A 414 -2.36 -17.18 2.67
C ILE A 414 -0.85 -17.48 2.66
N PHE A 415 -0.28 -17.77 1.49
CA PHE A 415 1.15 -18.06 1.33
C PHE A 415 2.04 -16.89 1.75
N SER A 416 1.72 -15.65 1.31
CA SER A 416 2.48 -14.46 1.71
C SER A 416 2.55 -14.29 3.23
N TYR A 417 1.45 -14.59 3.95
CA TYR A 417 1.38 -14.52 5.41
C TYR A 417 2.09 -15.70 6.10
N ILE A 418 2.09 -16.89 5.50
CA ILE A 418 2.91 -18.04 5.95
C ILE A 418 4.41 -17.72 5.85
N THR A 419 4.86 -17.09 4.75
CA THR A 419 6.25 -16.64 4.60
C THR A 419 6.59 -15.47 5.53
N GLU A 420 5.69 -14.52 5.75
CA GLU A 420 5.88 -13.44 6.73
C GLU A 420 6.02 -13.97 8.17
N ALA A 421 5.16 -14.91 8.57
CA ALA A 421 5.24 -15.60 9.85
C ALA A 421 6.61 -16.29 10.04
N HIS A 422 7.13 -16.96 9.01
CA HIS A 422 8.47 -17.54 9.05
C HIS A 422 9.57 -16.46 9.09
N GLU A 423 9.50 -15.42 8.25
CA GLU A 423 10.46 -14.28 8.24
C GLU A 423 10.57 -13.54 9.59
N HIS A 424 9.55 -13.65 10.46
CA HIS A 424 9.57 -13.12 11.82
C HIS A 424 9.93 -14.16 12.89
N LEU A 425 9.46 -15.40 12.79
CA LEU A 425 9.67 -16.43 13.83
C LEU A 425 10.99 -17.19 13.70
N SER A 426 11.63 -17.22 12.52
CA SER A 426 12.93 -17.88 12.32
C SER A 426 14.13 -17.05 12.81
N ASP A 427 13.96 -15.73 12.96
CA ASP A 427 14.99 -14.82 13.48
C ASP A 427 14.77 -14.59 14.99
N PRO A 428 15.75 -14.88 15.86
CA PRO A 428 15.57 -14.75 17.31
C PRO A 428 15.24 -13.32 17.78
N GLY A 429 15.72 -12.30 17.09
CA GLY A 429 15.45 -10.90 17.41
C GLY A 429 14.01 -10.52 17.08
N ARG A 430 13.55 -10.84 15.86
CA ARG A 430 12.17 -10.60 15.40
C ARG A 430 11.15 -11.47 16.13
N LYS A 431 11.51 -12.71 16.52
CA LYS A 431 10.67 -13.56 17.37
C LYS A 431 10.44 -12.88 18.72
N ALA A 432 11.51 -12.42 19.37
CA ALA A 432 11.44 -11.70 20.64
C ALA A 432 10.80 -10.30 20.55
N GLU A 433 10.78 -9.66 19.38
CA GLU A 433 10.01 -8.43 19.11
C GLU A 433 8.50 -8.74 18.98
N TYR A 434 8.14 -9.73 18.15
CA TYR A 434 6.76 -10.17 17.98
C TYR A 434 6.15 -10.72 19.28
N ASP A 435 6.89 -11.52 20.05
CA ASP A 435 6.42 -12.05 21.33
C ASP A 435 6.07 -10.95 22.34
N ARG A 436 6.77 -9.80 22.32
CA ARG A 436 6.43 -8.62 23.15
C ARG A 436 5.08 -8.01 22.77
N THR A 437 4.72 -8.03 21.48
CA THR A 437 3.40 -7.56 21.01
C THR A 437 2.23 -8.47 21.43
N LEU A 438 2.53 -9.68 21.94
CA LEU A 438 1.53 -10.66 22.40
C LEU A 438 1.33 -10.67 23.93
N LEU A 439 1.81 -9.65 24.65
CA LEU A 439 1.74 -9.53 26.11
C LEU A 439 0.98 -8.25 26.53
N PRO A 440 -0.34 -8.31 26.79
CA PRO A 440 -1.17 -7.11 26.94
C PRO A 440 -0.90 -6.28 28.21
N GLU A 441 -0.46 -6.89 29.31
CA GLU A 441 -0.54 -6.27 30.65
C GLU A 441 0.79 -5.74 31.21
N ALA A 442 1.93 -6.18 30.66
CA ALA A 442 3.25 -5.82 31.21
C ALA A 442 3.73 -4.43 30.73
N VAL A 443 3.46 -4.10 29.46
CA VAL A 443 3.97 -2.87 28.82
C VAL A 443 3.28 -1.63 29.39
N GLU A 444 1.96 -1.65 29.58
CA GLU A 444 1.23 -0.50 30.13
C GLU A 444 1.73 -0.11 31.53
N ILE A 445 2.11 -1.08 32.37
CA ILE A 445 2.63 -0.81 33.72
C ILE A 445 4.03 -0.18 33.65
N GLU A 446 4.92 -0.69 32.79
CA GLU A 446 6.29 -0.17 32.69
C GLU A 446 6.36 1.18 31.95
N GLU A 447 5.55 1.37 30.91
CA GLU A 447 5.45 2.65 30.20
C GLU A 447 4.72 3.71 31.03
N ALA A 448 3.59 3.39 31.70
CA ALA A 448 2.95 4.35 32.60
C ALA A 448 3.83 4.70 33.81
N ALA A 449 4.66 3.78 34.30
CA ALA A 449 5.67 4.08 35.32
C ALA A 449 6.74 5.06 34.81
N LYS A 450 7.27 4.84 33.60
CA LYS A 450 8.24 5.74 32.96
C LYS A 450 7.65 7.11 32.63
N GLU A 451 6.44 7.16 32.08
CA GLU A 451 5.74 8.40 31.73
C GLU A 451 5.40 9.21 32.99
N LYS A 452 4.95 8.54 34.06
CA LYS A 452 4.68 9.17 35.36
C LYS A 452 5.95 9.67 36.04
N ALA A 453 7.06 8.93 35.95
CA ALA A 453 8.36 9.39 36.44
C ALA A 453 8.91 10.58 35.64
N ALA A 454 8.78 10.55 34.31
CA ALA A 454 9.19 11.65 33.43
C ALA A 454 8.37 12.92 33.71
N LYS A 455 7.05 12.80 33.84
CA LYS A 455 6.16 13.92 34.21
C LYS A 455 6.50 14.50 35.59
N LEU A 456 6.84 13.66 36.57
CA LEU A 456 7.25 14.13 37.90
C LEU A 456 8.56 14.93 37.83
N ALA A 457 9.56 14.43 37.09
CA ALA A 457 10.84 15.11 36.89
C ALA A 457 10.70 16.42 36.09
N GLU A 458 9.81 16.47 35.09
CA GLU A 458 9.48 17.68 34.34
C GLU A 458 8.76 18.72 35.23
N GLU A 459 7.86 18.28 36.12
CA GLU A 459 7.17 19.14 37.09
C GLU A 459 8.14 19.70 38.15
N GLU A 460 9.09 18.89 38.65
CA GLU A 460 10.13 19.36 39.58
C GLU A 460 11.10 20.34 38.90
N ALA A 461 11.56 20.04 37.67
CA ALA A 461 12.42 20.95 36.90
C ALA A 461 11.69 22.28 36.56
N ALA A 462 10.39 22.22 36.27
CA ALA A 462 9.56 23.42 36.08
C ALA A 462 9.44 24.24 37.37
N LYS A 463 9.24 23.60 38.53
CA LYS A 463 9.19 24.26 39.85
C LYS A 463 10.54 24.90 40.22
N GLU A 464 11.66 24.22 40.01
CA GLU A 464 13.00 24.78 40.29
C GLU A 464 13.28 25.99 39.38
N LYS A 465 12.91 25.90 38.10
CA LYS A 465 13.08 26.99 37.14
C LYS A 465 12.17 28.18 37.46
N ALA A 466 10.94 27.94 37.90
CA ALA A 466 10.02 28.99 38.35
C ALA A 466 10.50 29.67 39.65
N ALA A 467 11.03 28.90 40.61
CA ALA A 467 11.61 29.43 41.84
C ALA A 467 12.80 30.36 41.56
N LYS A 468 13.71 29.95 40.66
CA LYS A 468 14.84 30.77 40.22
C LYS A 468 14.39 32.05 39.49
N LEU A 469 13.33 31.98 38.67
CA LEU A 469 12.77 33.16 38.02
C LEU A 469 12.19 34.16 39.04
N ALA A 470 11.44 33.66 40.03
CA ALA A 470 10.86 34.48 41.09
C ALA A 470 11.92 35.10 42.02
N GLU A 471 13.03 34.39 42.28
CA GLU A 471 14.17 34.95 43.01
C GLU A 471 14.88 36.06 42.20
N GLU A 472 15.03 35.90 40.88
CA GLU A 472 15.57 36.93 39.99
C GLU A 472 14.66 38.17 39.88
N GLU A 473 13.34 37.99 39.81
CA GLU A 473 12.37 39.09 39.83
C GLU A 473 12.33 39.82 41.18
N ALA A 474 12.35 39.09 42.31
CA ALA A 474 12.42 39.69 43.65
C ALA A 474 13.74 40.46 43.88
N ALA A 475 14.84 40.00 43.29
CA ALA A 475 16.11 40.72 43.29
C ALA A 475 16.04 42.03 42.46
N LYS A 476 15.42 41.98 41.28
CA LYS A 476 15.19 43.18 40.44
C LYS A 476 14.26 44.19 41.12
N GLU A 477 13.19 43.74 41.77
CA GLU A 477 12.27 44.63 42.50
C GLU A 477 12.96 45.32 43.68
N LYS A 478 13.81 44.61 44.44
CA LYS A 478 14.65 45.21 45.49
C LYS A 478 15.64 46.23 44.92
N ALA A 479 16.30 45.93 43.81
CA ALA A 479 17.23 46.86 43.16
C ALA A 479 16.52 48.13 42.66
N ALA A 480 15.32 48.00 42.08
CA ALA A 480 14.50 49.13 41.63
C ALA A 480 14.09 50.02 42.81
N LYS A 481 13.64 49.43 43.93
CA LYS A 481 13.28 50.17 45.16
C LYS A 481 14.48 50.90 45.78
N LEU A 482 15.67 50.30 45.74
CA LEU A 482 16.89 50.95 46.23
C LEU A 482 17.25 52.18 45.38
N ALA A 483 17.16 52.05 44.05
CA ALA A 483 17.43 53.15 43.12
C ALA A 483 16.38 54.28 43.22
N GLU A 484 15.12 53.95 43.48
CA GLU A 484 14.07 54.94 43.76
C GLU A 484 14.33 55.69 45.08
N GLU A 485 14.82 55.01 46.12
CA GLU A 485 15.20 55.63 47.40
C GLU A 485 16.42 56.56 47.26
N GLU A 486 17.43 56.19 46.47
CA GLU A 486 18.58 57.07 46.17
C GLU A 486 18.16 58.29 45.33
N ALA A 487 17.34 58.10 44.29
CA ALA A 487 16.81 59.19 43.49
C ALA A 487 15.94 60.15 44.32
N ALA A 488 15.16 59.64 45.28
CA ALA A 488 14.40 60.45 46.22
C ALA A 488 15.32 61.27 47.15
N LYS A 489 16.41 60.69 47.64
CA LYS A 489 17.42 61.40 48.47
C LYS A 489 18.14 62.50 47.68
N GLU A 490 18.56 62.23 46.45
CA GLU A 490 19.20 63.24 45.59
C GLU A 490 18.24 64.41 45.30
N LYS A 491 16.97 64.11 45.02
CA LYS A 491 15.92 65.10 44.77
C LYS A 491 15.60 65.93 46.02
N ALA A 492 15.59 65.31 47.20
CA ALA A 492 15.44 66.01 48.48
C ALA A 492 16.63 66.91 48.80
N ALA A 493 17.86 66.47 48.54
CA ALA A 493 19.07 67.28 48.72
C ALA A 493 19.05 68.55 47.84
N LYS A 494 18.67 68.41 46.56
CA LYS A 494 18.48 69.55 45.65
C LYS A 494 17.38 70.51 46.10
N LEU A 495 16.28 69.99 46.64
CA LEU A 495 15.21 70.82 47.20
C LEU A 495 15.69 71.62 48.42
N ALA A 496 16.45 70.99 49.32
CA ALA A 496 17.03 71.64 50.50
C ALA A 496 18.07 72.72 50.13
N GLU A 497 18.86 72.51 49.07
CA GLU A 497 19.77 73.53 48.53
C GLU A 497 19.00 74.74 47.95
N GLU A 498 17.89 74.49 47.24
CA GLU A 498 17.00 75.54 46.74
C GLU A 498 16.28 76.31 47.88
N GLU A 499 15.84 75.62 48.93
CA GLU A 499 15.25 76.27 50.12
C GLU A 499 16.29 77.07 50.92
N ALA A 500 17.51 76.56 51.10
CA ALA A 500 18.61 77.31 51.73
C ALA A 500 18.97 78.57 50.92
N ALA A 501 18.91 78.52 49.58
CA ALA A 501 19.08 79.69 48.73
C ALA A 501 17.94 80.70 48.91
N LYS A 502 16.67 80.23 49.00
CA LYS A 502 15.50 81.08 49.27
C LYS A 502 15.54 81.72 50.66
N GLU A 503 15.94 80.99 51.70
CA GLU A 503 16.09 81.52 53.06
C GLU A 503 17.17 82.61 53.11
N LYS A 504 18.27 82.42 52.38
CA LYS A 504 19.35 83.40 52.27
C LYS A 504 18.93 84.67 51.53
N ALA A 505 18.11 84.53 50.49
CA ALA A 505 17.48 85.67 49.81
C ALA A 505 16.43 86.38 50.68
N ALA A 506 15.63 85.61 51.43
CA ALA A 506 14.63 86.14 52.36
C ALA A 506 15.27 86.98 53.48
N LYS A 507 16.40 86.55 54.04
CA LYS A 507 17.15 87.31 55.06
C LYS A 507 17.73 88.62 54.52
N LEU A 508 18.13 88.68 53.24
CA LEU A 508 18.50 89.95 52.60
C LEU A 508 17.29 90.89 52.47
N ALA A 509 16.14 90.38 52.01
CA ALA A 509 14.91 91.15 51.91
C ALA A 509 14.37 91.60 53.28
N GLU A 510 14.58 90.80 54.33
CA GLU A 510 14.19 91.14 55.70
C GLU A 510 15.08 92.24 56.30
N GLU A 511 16.38 92.31 55.94
CA GLU A 511 17.25 93.43 56.34
C GLU A 511 16.84 94.76 55.67
N GLU A 512 16.40 94.73 54.42
CA GLU A 512 15.83 95.91 53.76
C GLU A 512 14.46 96.29 54.34
N ALA A 513 13.56 95.32 54.54
CA ALA A 513 12.24 95.54 55.14
C ALA A 513 12.32 96.04 56.60
N ALA A 514 13.34 95.63 57.36
CA ALA A 514 13.58 96.12 58.72
C ALA A 514 13.94 97.62 58.75
N LYS A 515 14.67 98.11 57.75
CA LYS A 515 14.98 99.56 57.60
C LYS A 515 13.72 100.36 57.28
N GLU A 516 12.77 99.81 56.51
CA GLU A 516 11.50 100.49 56.23
C GLU A 516 10.49 100.41 57.40
N LYS A 517 10.40 99.26 58.10
CA LYS A 517 9.49 99.09 59.25
C LYS A 517 9.83 99.98 60.44
N ALA A 518 11.08 100.37 60.62
CA ALA A 518 11.50 101.32 61.64
C ALA A 518 10.80 102.70 61.54
N ALA A 519 10.23 103.04 60.38
CA ALA A 519 9.53 104.31 60.14
C ALA A 519 8.00 104.25 60.30
N LYS A 520 7.41 103.06 60.56
CA LYS A 520 5.94 102.84 60.51
C LYS A 520 5.35 102.17 61.76
N LEU A 521 6.07 102.15 62.89
CA LEU A 521 5.63 101.50 64.13
C LEU A 521 5.45 102.53 65.26
N ALA A 522 4.56 103.50 65.01
CA ALA A 522 4.25 104.60 65.91
C ALA A 522 2.74 104.94 65.93
N GLU A 523 1.85 103.99 65.59
CA GLU A 523 0.41 104.18 65.62
C GLU A 523 -0.35 102.87 65.94
N GLU A 524 -1.43 103.01 66.72
CA GLU A 524 -2.51 102.06 67.07
C GLU A 524 -2.22 100.65 67.67
N GLU A 525 -2.35 100.58 69.00
CA GLU A 525 -2.85 99.39 69.72
C GLU A 525 -4.40 99.34 69.71
N ALA A 526 -5.04 98.15 69.57
CA ALA A 526 -6.20 97.69 70.40
C ALA A 526 -6.90 96.38 69.92
N ALA A 527 -7.27 95.51 70.89
CA ALA A 527 -8.30 94.41 70.90
C ALA A 527 -8.31 93.31 69.78
N LYS A 528 -8.50 91.97 69.98
CA LYS A 528 -9.36 91.08 70.85
C LYS A 528 -10.83 90.96 70.36
N GLU A 529 -11.55 89.80 70.32
CA GLU A 529 -11.43 88.46 70.99
C GLU A 529 -12.35 87.30 70.39
N LYS A 530 -11.95 85.99 70.54
CA LYS A 530 -12.75 84.69 70.72
C LYS A 530 -13.77 83.98 69.71
N ALA A 531 -13.45 82.70 69.33
CA ALA A 531 -14.16 81.37 69.56
C ALA A 531 -15.22 80.58 68.64
N ALA A 532 -14.82 79.37 68.12
CA ALA A 532 -15.41 77.94 68.20
C ALA A 532 -16.48 77.17 67.27
N LYS A 533 -16.07 76.00 66.63
CA LYS A 533 -16.67 74.58 66.43
C LYS A 533 -17.69 74.02 65.30
N LEU A 534 -17.39 72.82 64.66
CA LEU A 534 -18.22 71.64 64.05
C LEU A 534 -18.84 71.66 62.56
N ALA A 535 -19.34 70.62 61.77
CA ALA A 535 -19.42 69.09 61.69
C ALA A 535 -20.08 68.39 60.36
N GLU A 536 -19.74 67.10 59.97
CA GLU A 536 -20.40 65.85 59.31
C GLU A 536 -21.37 65.81 58.01
N GLU A 537 -21.80 64.75 57.22
CA GLU A 537 -21.42 63.32 56.73
C GLU A 537 -22.42 62.61 55.62
N GLU A 538 -22.14 61.39 55.00
CA GLU A 538 -23.01 60.27 54.32
C GLU A 538 -23.22 59.91 52.73
N ALA A 539 -23.93 58.80 52.30
CA ALA A 539 -23.80 57.96 50.99
C ALA A 539 -25.06 57.29 50.18
N ALA A 540 -24.86 56.30 49.22
CA ALA A 540 -25.78 55.24 48.52
C ALA A 540 -26.32 55.36 46.99
N LYS A 541 -26.94 54.39 46.19
CA LYS A 541 -26.79 52.89 45.79
C LYS A 541 -27.83 52.25 44.70
N GLU A 542 -27.46 51.28 43.78
CA GLU A 542 -28.22 50.15 43.00
C GLU A 542 -29.29 50.34 41.81
N LEU A 543 -29.89 49.41 40.94
CA LEU A 543 -29.99 47.90 40.62
C LEU A 543 -30.27 47.34 39.12
N LEU A 544 -31.39 46.61 38.67
CA LEU A 544 -31.47 45.59 37.50
C LEU A 544 -32.81 45.23 36.66
N ALA A 545 -32.75 44.35 35.57
CA ALA A 545 -33.77 43.44 34.82
C ALA A 545 -34.66 43.93 33.56
N SER A 546 -35.39 43.21 32.61
CA SER A 546 -35.66 41.84 31.93
C SER A 546 -36.57 41.98 30.59
N LEU A 547 -37.21 41.10 29.72
CA LEU A 547 -37.49 39.61 29.46
C LEU A 547 -37.86 39.12 27.93
N LYS A 548 -39.04 38.48 27.52
CA LYS A 548 -39.41 37.71 26.20
C LYS A 548 -40.98 37.60 25.86
N PRO A 549 -41.70 36.80 24.94
CA PRO A 549 -41.53 35.92 23.67
C PRO A 549 -42.69 35.85 22.51
N GLU A 550 -42.63 34.91 21.50
CA GLU A 550 -43.68 34.15 20.63
C GLU A 550 -44.06 34.35 19.08
N LYS A 551 -44.98 33.52 18.45
CA LYS A 551 -45.03 32.99 16.99
C LYS A 551 -46.48 32.87 16.32
N PRO A 552 -46.96 32.05 15.28
CA PRO A 552 -46.47 31.11 14.17
C PRO A 552 -47.22 31.05 12.74
N THR A 553 -46.92 30.06 11.82
CA THR A 553 -47.64 29.48 10.57
C THR A 553 -47.63 30.22 9.18
N SER A 554 -47.80 29.62 7.94
CA SER A 554 -47.86 28.25 7.28
C SER A 554 -47.39 28.35 5.78
N LYS A 555 -47.01 27.33 4.97
CA LYS A 555 -47.68 26.12 4.39
C LYS A 555 -46.64 25.13 3.77
N SER A 556 -47.03 23.92 3.37
CA SER A 556 -46.15 22.82 2.89
C SER A 556 -46.14 22.53 1.37
N PRO A 557 -45.14 21.75 0.90
CA PRO A 557 -45.34 20.67 -0.06
C PRO A 557 -44.83 19.30 0.47
N SER A 558 -45.17 18.22 -0.23
CA SER A 558 -44.80 16.80 0.00
C SER A 558 -43.59 16.56 0.93
N GLU A 559 -43.85 16.05 2.13
CA GLU A 559 -42.92 16.12 3.25
C GLU A 559 -41.70 15.18 3.08
N MET A 560 -40.54 15.80 2.89
CA MET A 560 -39.23 15.21 3.13
C MET A 560 -38.98 15.20 4.64
N PHE A 561 -38.71 14.04 5.22
CA PHE A 561 -38.37 13.90 6.64
C PHE A 561 -36.87 13.61 6.81
N MET A 562 -36.27 14.22 7.83
CA MET A 562 -34.89 13.95 8.23
C MET A 562 -34.88 12.68 9.09
N LEU A 563 -34.47 11.54 8.51
CA LEU A 563 -34.44 10.28 9.26
C LEU A 563 -33.26 10.22 10.24
N TYR A 564 -32.09 10.71 9.81
CA TYR A 564 -30.88 10.65 10.62
C TYR A 564 -30.04 11.92 10.45
N LYS A 565 -29.51 12.44 11.55
CA LYS A 565 -28.54 13.52 11.60
C LYS A 565 -27.67 13.34 12.84
N THR A 566 -26.36 13.47 12.69
CA THR A 566 -25.44 13.68 13.81
C THR A 566 -24.49 14.84 13.52
N GLN A 567 -24.13 15.55 14.59
CA GLN A 567 -23.09 16.58 14.63
C GLN A 567 -21.98 16.21 15.65
N PHE A 568 -21.98 14.97 16.15
CA PHE A 568 -20.95 14.44 17.05
C PHE A 568 -20.69 15.28 18.32
N ASP A 569 -21.70 16.02 18.80
CA ASP A 569 -21.62 16.82 20.04
C ASP A 569 -21.46 15.91 21.28
N ASN A 570 -22.04 14.71 21.23
CA ASN A 570 -21.85 13.61 22.19
C ASN A 570 -21.93 12.24 21.47
N ASN A 571 -21.71 11.14 22.21
CA ASN A 571 -21.84 9.75 21.73
C ASN A 571 -22.48 8.85 22.80
N GLU A 572 -23.48 9.37 23.52
CA GLU A 572 -24.11 8.67 24.66
C GLU A 572 -24.79 7.36 24.22
N ASP A 573 -25.41 7.35 23.03
CA ASP A 573 -26.00 6.16 22.40
C ASP A 573 -24.95 5.14 21.88
N LYS A 574 -23.65 5.47 21.91
CA LYS A 574 -22.54 4.67 21.38
C LYS A 574 -22.71 4.19 19.93
N THR A 575 -23.46 4.93 19.09
CA THR A 575 -23.75 4.51 17.72
C THR A 575 -22.54 4.59 16.77
N TRP A 576 -21.52 5.37 17.14
CA TRP A 576 -20.22 5.43 16.47
C TRP A 576 -19.13 4.80 17.31
N GLU A 577 -18.28 3.99 16.69
CA GLU A 577 -17.19 3.27 17.34
C GLU A 577 -16.06 4.24 17.74
N THR A 578 -15.63 4.18 19.00
CA THR A 578 -14.46 4.93 19.49
C THR A 578 -13.43 3.96 20.06
N PHE A 579 -12.22 4.00 19.54
CA PHE A 579 -11.14 3.05 19.85
C PHE A 579 -9.76 3.66 19.56
N ASN A 580 -8.70 3.03 20.08
CA ASN A 580 -7.32 3.36 19.75
C ASN A 580 -6.51 2.07 19.67
N THR A 581 -5.96 1.74 18.50
CA THR A 581 -5.09 0.58 18.28
C THR A 581 -3.77 1.02 17.65
N THR A 582 -2.84 0.09 17.44
CA THR A 582 -1.60 0.33 16.67
C THR A 582 -1.87 0.69 15.22
N MET A 583 -2.95 0.16 14.62
CA MET A 583 -3.26 0.33 13.19
C MET A 583 -4.16 1.54 12.88
N ALA A 584 -5.04 1.92 13.81
CA ALA A 584 -6.01 3.00 13.60
C ALA A 584 -6.46 3.64 14.92
N SER A 585 -7.12 4.79 14.86
CA SER A 585 -7.93 5.31 15.98
C SER A 585 -9.24 5.91 15.48
N ALA A 586 -10.25 5.94 16.33
CA ALA A 586 -11.45 6.74 16.11
C ALA A 586 -11.90 7.36 17.44
N ARG A 587 -12.22 8.66 17.44
CA ARG A 587 -12.63 9.41 18.64
C ARG A 587 -13.62 10.51 18.27
N ILE A 588 -14.50 10.83 19.21
CA ILE A 588 -15.40 11.99 19.10
C ILE A 588 -14.88 13.06 20.04
N GLU A 589 -14.65 14.26 19.50
CA GLU A 589 -13.96 15.36 20.16
C GLU A 589 -14.43 16.69 19.55
N ASN A 590 -14.72 17.71 20.36
CA ASN A 590 -15.05 19.08 19.89
C ASN A 590 -16.13 19.15 18.78
N GLY A 591 -17.19 18.35 18.91
CA GLY A 591 -18.31 18.30 17.94
C GLY A 591 -17.92 17.68 16.59
N LYS A 592 -16.95 16.76 16.56
CA LYS A 592 -16.43 16.12 15.34
C LYS A 592 -16.05 14.67 15.61
N TYR A 593 -16.16 13.83 14.57
CA TYR A 593 -15.65 12.47 14.59
C TYR A 593 -14.32 12.39 13.84
N TYR A 594 -13.25 12.10 14.57
CA TYR A 594 -11.91 11.92 14.03
C TYR A 594 -11.66 10.44 13.79
N ILE A 595 -11.21 10.09 12.58
CA ILE A 595 -10.85 8.73 12.18
C ILE A 595 -9.43 8.79 11.63
N GLU A 596 -8.52 8.01 12.20
CA GLU A 596 -7.13 7.90 11.78
C GLU A 596 -6.81 6.48 11.31
N ASN A 597 -6.33 6.35 10.09
CA ASN A 597 -5.54 5.19 9.68
C ASN A 597 -4.07 5.52 9.96
N LYS A 598 -3.39 4.70 10.77
CA LYS A 598 -1.98 4.89 11.16
C LYS A 598 -1.01 4.17 10.20
N SER A 599 -1.52 3.30 9.33
CA SER A 599 -0.73 2.53 8.36
C SER A 599 -0.59 3.24 7.02
N GLU A 600 0.64 3.30 6.47
CA GLU A 600 0.93 3.86 5.14
C GLU A 600 0.18 3.11 4.02
N ARG A 601 -0.12 1.82 4.22
CA ARG A 601 -0.91 0.98 3.30
C ARG A 601 -2.19 0.49 3.95
N GLY A 602 -3.26 0.37 3.15
CA GLY A 602 -4.54 -0.20 3.57
C GLY A 602 -5.64 0.85 3.79
N LYS A 603 -6.77 0.38 4.33
CA LYS A 603 -8.00 1.14 4.57
C LYS A 603 -8.54 0.83 5.96
N TYR A 604 -9.05 1.84 6.65
CA TYR A 604 -9.92 1.63 7.82
C TYR A 604 -11.37 1.99 7.46
N VAL A 605 -12.32 1.18 7.93
CA VAL A 605 -13.77 1.37 7.75
C VAL A 605 -14.42 1.29 9.12
N THR A 606 -15.07 2.38 9.55
CA THR A 606 -15.99 2.37 10.70
C THR A 606 -17.42 2.30 10.20
N LEU A 607 -18.29 1.58 10.92
CA LEU A 607 -19.70 1.41 10.59
C LEU A 607 -20.60 1.79 11.77
N ASN A 608 -21.61 2.61 11.49
CA ASN A 608 -22.73 2.85 12.40
C ASN A 608 -23.79 1.75 12.19
N ALA A 609 -24.45 1.34 13.29
CA ALA A 609 -25.51 0.33 13.27
C ALA A 609 -26.85 0.80 12.68
N TYR A 610 -27.00 2.10 12.36
CA TYR A 610 -28.24 2.70 11.85
C TYR A 610 -28.70 2.15 10.49
N ASP A 611 -29.99 1.85 10.37
CA ASP A 611 -30.63 1.17 9.24
C ASP A 611 -30.73 2.09 7.99
N PHE A 612 -29.93 1.81 6.96
CA PHE A 612 -29.74 2.66 5.76
C PHE A 612 -30.80 2.38 4.66
N PRO A 613 -31.45 3.43 4.10
CA PRO A 613 -32.73 3.32 3.38
C PRO A 613 -32.61 3.02 1.87
N LEU A 614 -31.85 1.99 1.47
CA LEU A 614 -31.62 1.68 0.06
C LEU A 614 -32.88 1.32 -0.75
N ASP A 615 -33.98 0.95 -0.08
CA ASP A 615 -35.28 0.65 -0.71
C ASP A 615 -36.03 1.90 -1.22
N ARG A 616 -35.53 3.12 -0.94
CA ARG A 616 -36.26 4.39 -1.16
C ARG A 616 -35.46 5.41 -1.98
N LYS A 617 -36.05 6.60 -2.12
CA LYS A 617 -35.35 7.84 -2.47
C LYS A 617 -34.75 8.45 -1.20
N PHE A 618 -33.53 8.95 -1.27
CA PHE A 618 -32.85 9.64 -0.17
C PHE A 618 -31.85 10.68 -0.69
N ILE A 619 -31.52 11.64 0.17
CA ILE A 619 -30.30 12.45 0.06
C ILE A 619 -29.44 12.15 1.29
N VAL A 620 -28.16 11.87 1.08
CA VAL A 620 -27.14 11.85 2.13
C VAL A 620 -26.16 12.99 1.87
N GLU A 621 -25.70 13.62 2.95
CA GLU A 621 -24.75 14.73 2.90
C GLU A 621 -23.80 14.65 4.10
N VAL A 622 -22.49 14.71 3.83
CA VAL A 622 -21.42 14.55 4.83
C VAL A 622 -20.34 15.60 4.59
N ALA A 623 -19.95 16.34 5.63
CA ALA A 623 -18.78 17.22 5.57
C ALA A 623 -17.55 16.53 6.18
N MET A 624 -16.48 16.35 5.39
CA MET A 624 -15.24 15.68 5.79
C MET A 624 -14.00 16.51 5.40
N LYS A 625 -12.92 16.43 6.18
CA LYS A 625 -11.59 16.97 5.80
C LYS A 625 -10.44 16.09 6.28
N THR A 626 -9.33 16.10 5.54
CA THR A 626 -8.02 15.68 6.08
C THR A 626 -7.59 16.64 7.20
N VAL A 627 -7.07 16.10 8.30
CA VAL A 627 -6.46 16.83 9.42
C VAL A 627 -4.93 16.74 9.33
N ARG A 628 -4.40 15.52 9.19
CA ARG A 628 -2.98 15.22 8.92
C ARG A 628 -2.88 14.00 8.00
N ALA A 629 -1.81 13.89 7.20
CA ALA A 629 -1.53 12.70 6.39
C ALA A 629 -0.07 12.63 5.94
N SER A 630 0.41 11.43 5.64
CA SER A 630 1.62 11.18 4.85
C SER A 630 1.26 10.53 3.51
N GLY A 631 1.93 10.96 2.44
CA GLY A 631 1.72 10.44 1.09
C GLY A 631 0.31 10.68 0.53
N ASN A 632 -0.05 9.86 -0.46
CA ASN A 632 -1.37 9.89 -1.08
C ASN A 632 -2.38 9.09 -0.24
N HIS A 633 -3.49 9.72 0.11
CA HIS A 633 -4.56 9.16 0.93
C HIS A 633 -5.93 9.40 0.28
N SER A 634 -6.95 8.67 0.72
CA SER A 634 -8.35 8.90 0.35
C SER A 634 -9.25 8.90 1.59
N TYR A 635 -10.37 9.60 1.52
CA TYR A 635 -11.42 9.55 2.54
C TYR A 635 -12.80 9.53 1.88
N GLY A 636 -13.79 8.95 2.56
CA GLY A 636 -15.11 8.81 1.95
C GLY A 636 -16.23 8.35 2.86
N TYR A 637 -17.43 8.36 2.31
CA TYR A 637 -18.64 7.82 2.91
C TYR A 637 -18.88 6.37 2.48
N VAL A 638 -19.37 5.56 3.42
CA VAL A 638 -19.69 4.13 3.24
C VAL A 638 -21.20 3.94 3.39
N MET A 639 -21.81 3.18 2.49
CA MET A 639 -23.26 3.02 2.40
C MET A 639 -23.66 1.59 2.03
N GLY A 640 -24.84 1.16 2.47
CA GLY A 640 -25.36 -0.18 2.15
C GLY A 640 -24.51 -1.33 2.67
N ALA A 641 -23.77 -1.10 3.75
CA ALA A 641 -22.80 -2.06 4.26
C ALA A 641 -23.47 -3.22 5.00
N LYS A 642 -23.03 -4.44 4.71
CA LYS A 642 -23.22 -5.58 5.61
C LYS A 642 -22.11 -5.61 6.65
N ASP A 643 -20.89 -5.34 6.19
CA ASP A 643 -19.64 -5.37 6.94
C ASP A 643 -18.57 -4.55 6.18
N ALA A 644 -17.35 -4.45 6.73
CA ALA A 644 -16.24 -3.68 6.14
C ALA A 644 -15.74 -4.22 4.79
N GLY A 645 -16.08 -5.46 4.41
CA GLY A 645 -15.77 -6.07 3.13
C GLY A 645 -16.91 -6.11 2.12
N ASN A 646 -18.16 -5.86 2.54
CA ASN A 646 -19.37 -5.93 1.71
C ASN A 646 -20.17 -4.63 1.84
N ASN A 647 -19.85 -3.63 1.00
CA ASN A 647 -20.40 -2.27 1.07
C ASN A 647 -20.20 -1.49 -0.24
N TYR A 648 -20.76 -0.29 -0.33
CA TYR A 648 -20.42 0.69 -1.38
C TYR A 648 -19.76 1.91 -0.76
N THR A 649 -18.82 2.55 -1.46
CA THR A 649 -18.12 3.74 -0.98
C THR A 649 -18.06 4.85 -2.02
N PHE A 650 -18.20 6.10 -1.57
CA PHE A 650 -17.87 7.30 -2.34
C PHE A 650 -16.68 7.98 -1.68
N GLN A 651 -15.53 7.98 -2.37
CA GLN A 651 -14.24 8.42 -1.87
C GLN A 651 -13.70 9.61 -2.68
N ILE A 652 -13.00 10.50 -2.00
CA ILE A 652 -12.20 11.59 -2.56
C ILE A 652 -10.73 11.37 -2.17
N SER A 653 -9.81 11.46 -3.13
CA SER A 653 -8.38 11.33 -2.88
C SER A 653 -7.65 12.67 -2.79
N SER A 654 -6.51 12.66 -2.10
CA SER A 654 -5.67 13.84 -1.87
C SER A 654 -5.11 14.50 -3.13
N ASN A 655 -5.11 13.77 -4.25
CA ASN A 655 -4.70 14.22 -5.58
C ASN A 655 -5.87 14.60 -6.51
N GLY A 656 -7.08 14.82 -5.97
CA GLY A 656 -8.22 15.36 -6.73
C GLY A 656 -8.93 14.36 -7.63
N LEU A 657 -8.91 13.07 -7.29
CA LEU A 657 -9.76 12.06 -7.94
C LEU A 657 -10.97 11.75 -7.05
N TYR A 658 -12.07 11.35 -7.66
CA TYR A 658 -13.18 10.70 -6.97
C TYR A 658 -13.29 9.25 -7.41
N PHE A 659 -13.77 8.40 -6.50
CA PHE A 659 -14.02 6.98 -6.77
C PHE A 659 -15.36 6.56 -6.17
N ILE A 660 -16.13 5.80 -6.93
CA ILE A 660 -17.34 5.11 -6.48
C ILE A 660 -17.06 3.62 -6.63
N LYS A 661 -16.93 2.91 -5.51
CA LYS A 661 -16.50 1.51 -5.46
C LYS A 661 -17.58 0.63 -4.82
N ARG A 662 -17.73 -0.59 -5.31
CA ARG A 662 -18.35 -1.72 -4.59
C ARG A 662 -17.23 -2.52 -3.94
N TYR A 663 -17.33 -2.83 -2.66
CA TYR A 663 -16.55 -3.89 -2.03
C TYR A 663 -17.43 -5.13 -1.87
N TYR A 664 -16.92 -6.29 -2.29
CA TYR A 664 -17.56 -7.59 -2.10
C TYR A 664 -16.50 -8.60 -1.63
N LYS A 665 -16.77 -9.33 -0.54
CA LYS A 665 -15.78 -10.15 0.20
C LYS A 665 -14.44 -9.43 0.49
N GLY A 666 -14.45 -8.09 0.58
CA GLY A 666 -13.25 -7.25 0.80
C GLY A 666 -12.62 -6.67 -0.47
N VAL A 667 -12.89 -7.25 -1.64
CA VAL A 667 -12.31 -6.89 -2.94
C VAL A 667 -12.97 -5.63 -3.51
N PRO A 668 -12.22 -4.58 -3.90
CA PRO A 668 -12.78 -3.43 -4.61
C PRO A 668 -13.11 -3.75 -6.07
N GLN A 669 -14.29 -3.33 -6.50
CA GLN A 669 -14.66 -3.12 -7.89
C GLN A 669 -15.00 -1.64 -8.07
N GLU A 670 -14.36 -0.97 -9.02
CA GLU A 670 -14.73 0.39 -9.40
C GLU A 670 -16.01 0.39 -10.24
N LEU A 671 -16.92 1.31 -9.95
CA LEU A 671 -18.19 1.50 -10.67
C LEU A 671 -18.16 2.79 -11.50
N ALA A 672 -17.52 3.84 -10.96
CA ALA A 672 -17.22 5.08 -11.65
C ALA A 672 -16.06 5.81 -10.94
N SER A 673 -15.27 6.57 -11.68
CA SER A 673 -14.23 7.46 -11.15
C SER A 673 -14.01 8.65 -12.08
N GLY A 674 -13.26 9.65 -11.60
CA GLY A 674 -12.89 10.78 -12.44
C GLY A 674 -12.03 11.83 -11.74
N LYS A 675 -11.54 12.78 -12.53
CA LYS A 675 -10.87 13.98 -12.01
C LYS A 675 -11.90 15.00 -11.54
N ILE A 676 -11.71 15.48 -10.32
CA ILE A 676 -12.41 16.65 -9.79
C ILE A 676 -11.72 17.89 -10.37
N LYS A 677 -12.48 18.96 -10.64
CA LYS A 677 -11.91 20.25 -11.06
C LYS A 677 -11.25 20.94 -9.86
N ASP A 678 -10.10 21.58 -10.04
CA ASP A 678 -9.33 22.14 -8.92
C ASP A 678 -10.10 23.18 -8.08
N MET A 679 -11.01 23.93 -8.70
CA MET A 679 -11.90 24.89 -8.00
C MET A 679 -13.01 24.23 -7.16
N VAL A 680 -13.25 22.91 -7.32
CA VAL A 680 -14.29 22.16 -6.62
C VAL A 680 -13.73 21.44 -5.39
N PHE A 681 -12.49 20.93 -5.45
CA PHE A 681 -11.85 20.25 -4.31
C PHE A 681 -11.10 21.24 -3.41
N GLN A 682 -11.62 21.49 -2.21
CA GLN A 682 -11.03 22.41 -1.26
C GLN A 682 -9.99 21.69 -0.38
N LYS A 683 -8.74 21.63 -0.84
CA LYS A 683 -7.64 20.99 -0.10
C LYS A 683 -7.50 21.57 1.33
N ASN A 684 -7.30 20.68 2.30
CA ASN A 684 -7.21 20.98 3.75
C ASN A 684 -8.46 21.62 4.40
N SER A 685 -9.55 21.78 3.64
CA SER A 685 -10.83 22.34 4.11
C SER A 685 -11.91 21.26 4.18
N PHE A 686 -13.05 21.56 4.80
CA PHE A 686 -14.21 20.67 4.75
C PHE A 686 -14.80 20.62 3.35
N ASN A 687 -14.93 19.41 2.82
CA ASN A 687 -15.59 19.13 1.56
C ASN A 687 -16.89 18.37 1.85
N THR A 688 -17.97 18.79 1.20
CA THR A 688 -19.30 18.21 1.36
C THR A 688 -19.52 17.14 0.30
N LEU A 689 -19.43 15.87 0.71
CA LEU A 689 -19.77 14.71 -0.09
C LEU A 689 -21.29 14.50 -0.02
N LYS A 690 -21.97 14.51 -1.17
CA LYS A 690 -23.43 14.46 -1.25
C LYS A 690 -23.88 13.41 -2.26
N LEU A 691 -24.89 12.64 -1.88
CA LEU A 691 -25.40 11.49 -2.63
C LEU A 691 -26.92 11.60 -2.72
N GLU A 692 -27.48 11.49 -3.92
CA GLU A 692 -28.94 11.52 -4.14
C GLU A 692 -29.39 10.26 -4.89
N LYS A 693 -30.26 9.47 -4.27
CA LYS A 693 -30.84 8.27 -4.90
C LYS A 693 -32.25 8.54 -5.42
N GLN A 694 -32.45 8.34 -6.73
CA GLN A 694 -33.74 8.43 -7.41
C GLN A 694 -33.99 7.15 -8.23
N GLY A 695 -34.91 6.30 -7.77
CA GLY A 695 -35.18 5.01 -8.43
C GLY A 695 -34.04 4.02 -8.21
N THR A 696 -33.48 3.48 -9.29
CA THR A 696 -32.27 2.64 -9.25
C THR A 696 -30.97 3.45 -9.39
N THR A 697 -31.03 4.69 -9.88
CA THR A 697 -29.88 5.58 -10.07
C THR A 697 -29.53 6.34 -8.79
N MET A 698 -28.23 6.48 -8.53
CA MET A 698 -27.68 7.30 -7.46
C MET A 698 -26.63 8.27 -8.02
N ARG A 699 -26.80 9.56 -7.74
CA ARG A 699 -25.95 10.66 -8.20
C ARG A 699 -25.01 11.12 -7.10
N PHE A 700 -23.81 11.52 -7.48
CA PHE A 700 -22.73 11.88 -6.56
C PHE A 700 -22.26 13.32 -6.84
N TYR A 701 -22.11 14.09 -5.77
CA TYR A 701 -21.76 15.50 -5.78
C TYR A 701 -20.67 15.78 -4.75
N LEU A 702 -19.82 16.76 -5.05
CA LEU A 702 -18.83 17.29 -4.13
C LEU A 702 -18.94 18.81 -4.11
N ASN A 703 -19.18 19.41 -2.94
CA ASN A 703 -19.43 20.85 -2.80
C ASN A 703 -20.50 21.33 -3.81
N ASP A 704 -21.64 20.62 -3.83
CA ASP A 704 -22.78 20.72 -4.76
C ASP A 704 -22.47 20.61 -6.27
N ASN A 705 -21.23 20.38 -6.67
CA ASN A 705 -20.87 20.11 -8.06
C ASN A 705 -21.07 18.62 -8.38
N TYR A 706 -21.86 18.33 -9.43
CA TYR A 706 -22.07 16.97 -9.92
C TYR A 706 -20.77 16.34 -10.44
N LEU A 707 -20.52 15.08 -10.05
CA LEU A 707 -19.35 14.31 -10.46
C LEU A 707 -19.70 13.15 -11.41
N GLY A 708 -20.78 12.42 -11.11
CA GLY A 708 -21.21 11.23 -11.84
C GLY A 708 -22.42 10.54 -11.21
N GLU A 709 -22.90 9.47 -11.83
CA GLU A 709 -24.02 8.66 -11.34
C GLU A 709 -23.79 7.16 -11.62
N VAL A 710 -24.42 6.30 -10.81
CA VAL A 710 -24.37 4.83 -10.96
C VAL A 710 -25.78 4.27 -10.73
N SER A 711 -26.18 3.30 -11.56
CA SER A 711 -27.50 2.65 -11.50
C SER A 711 -27.46 1.23 -10.93
N ASP A 712 -28.64 0.71 -10.64
CA ASP A 712 -28.93 -0.71 -10.34
C ASP A 712 -28.15 -1.30 -9.15
N LEU A 713 -27.84 -0.41 -8.20
CA LEU A 713 -27.18 -0.73 -6.93
C LEU A 713 -28.08 -1.58 -6.03
N SER A 714 -27.75 -2.87 -5.92
CA SER A 714 -28.44 -3.82 -5.05
C SER A 714 -27.92 -3.73 -3.60
N PRO A 715 -28.79 -3.71 -2.57
CA PRO A 715 -28.35 -3.57 -1.18
C PRO A 715 -27.58 -4.80 -0.69
N LEU A 716 -26.29 -4.63 -0.36
CA LEU A 716 -25.45 -5.68 0.25
C LEU A 716 -25.79 -5.86 1.75
N GLY A 717 -26.12 -4.75 2.42
CA GLY A 717 -26.60 -4.67 3.79
C GLY A 717 -27.21 -3.31 4.08
N LYS A 718 -27.29 -2.96 5.37
CA LYS A 718 -28.02 -1.77 5.85
C LYS A 718 -27.18 -0.79 6.68
N ARG A 719 -25.91 -1.01 6.94
CA ARG A 719 -25.08 -0.08 7.71
C ARG A 719 -24.58 1.07 6.85
N MET A 720 -24.27 2.19 7.50
CA MET A 720 -23.55 3.32 6.91
C MET A 720 -22.27 3.58 7.68
N GLY A 721 -21.36 4.41 7.16
CA GLY A 721 -20.10 4.69 7.85
C GLY A 721 -19.14 5.57 7.07
N PHE A 722 -17.86 5.47 7.42
CA PHE A 722 -16.79 6.24 6.79
C PHE A 722 -15.58 5.35 6.50
N ILE A 723 -14.82 5.71 5.47
CA ILE A 723 -13.59 5.05 5.04
C ILE A 723 -12.44 6.04 4.98
N VAL A 724 -11.26 5.61 5.40
CA VAL A 724 -9.98 6.34 5.32
C VAL A 724 -8.92 5.39 4.76
N GLU A 725 -8.26 5.74 3.66
CA GLU A 725 -7.23 4.94 2.97
C GLU A 725 -5.88 5.66 2.98
N GLY A 726 -4.78 4.93 3.24
CA GLY A 726 -3.45 5.53 3.45
C GLY A 726 -3.35 6.27 4.79
N LYS A 727 -2.12 6.57 5.24
CA LYS A 727 -1.87 7.08 6.60
C LYS A 727 -2.35 8.52 6.74
N SER A 728 -3.50 8.67 7.36
CA SER A 728 -4.21 9.95 7.45
C SER A 728 -5.21 9.97 8.60
N GLU A 729 -5.34 11.14 9.21
CA GLU A 729 -6.41 11.49 10.13
C GLU A 729 -7.40 12.38 9.39
N VAL A 730 -8.68 12.05 9.51
CA VAL A 730 -9.80 12.70 8.83
C VAL A 730 -10.83 13.09 9.88
N ALA A 731 -11.33 14.32 9.83
CA ALA A 731 -12.42 14.78 10.67
C ALA A 731 -13.72 14.83 9.87
N VAL A 732 -14.79 14.29 10.44
CA VAL A 732 -16.17 14.44 9.98
C VAL A 732 -16.87 15.46 10.87
N ASP A 733 -17.49 16.48 10.26
CA ASP A 733 -18.19 17.56 10.96
C ASP A 733 -19.66 17.20 11.22
N TYR A 734 -20.31 16.59 10.23
CA TYR A 734 -21.66 16.05 10.35
C TYR A 734 -21.94 14.96 9.31
N THR A 735 -22.99 14.18 9.54
CA THR A 735 -23.70 13.48 8.46
C THR A 735 -25.21 13.70 8.60
N ARG A 736 -25.89 13.92 7.47
CA ARG A 736 -27.33 14.15 7.33
C ARG A 736 -27.90 13.17 6.32
N THR A 737 -28.97 12.46 6.70
CA THR A 737 -29.77 11.61 5.80
C THR A 737 -31.22 12.08 5.78
N GLN A 738 -31.64 12.59 4.64
CA GLN A 738 -33.01 13.02 4.33
C GLN A 738 -33.69 11.98 3.46
N MET A 739 -35.00 11.79 3.65
CA MET A 739 -35.79 10.81 2.95
C MET A 739 -37.16 11.33 2.57
N TRP A 740 -37.71 10.75 1.51
CA TRP A 740 -39.14 10.84 1.21
C TRP A 740 -39.90 9.70 1.87
N SER A 741 -41.23 9.85 1.97
CA SER A 741 -42.14 8.76 2.31
C SER A 741 -41.99 7.60 1.30
N LYS A 742 -42.57 6.44 1.66
CA LYS A 742 -42.93 5.46 0.63
C LYS A 742 -44.07 5.98 -0.23
#